data_AF-A0A660U142-F1
#
_entry.id   AF-A0A660U142-F1
#
_cell.length_a   1.000
_cell.length_b   1.000
_cell.length_c   1.000
_cell.angle_alpha   90.00
_cell.angle_beta   90.00
_cell.angle_gamma   90.00
#
_symmetry.space_group_name_H-M   'P 1'
#
loop_
_entity.id
_entity.type
_entity.pdbx_description
1 polymer ?
#
loop_
_entity_poly.entity_id
_entity_poly.type
_entity_poly.pdbx_seq_one_letter_code
_entity_poly.pdbx_strand_id
1 'polypeptide(L)'
;MNRINAFFLIFLSFLLSFFVVYKYIDSKIKKEPERIKVPLRIEVYRADRNPLPDADIYLNQKFIGRTNSNGLFSKNIELVVGQKYTIRVEKDRDGYFYGPWETHFVPIAKSEGKNQKIRLKQEKKYEEVENMNNLEGESDILTEIKRAKLGIASIYERYHFLAILPGYMFYRIKVLSHEGKVIEGADVIINDKVEGKTDKNGEFLVKYEGKSIRDEKIEISKVGEHLWIDKVQVKPNAVITIELNKMLIIDLYVLTESYDVIKGISGSQVFIKNELMGVTKSDGFIEFKYRNEKGVDGYLKIKIKFSAGYIPRYATRTFFIKKNLPKLIIHSFAYSKYPPKPKVSVLPFNVKDKSKDAAFLQRNALFLTRRVEDYLRSNRIYRLVSADETLKLFNQFDIKLGENVSWNDIPILKKAVDSIMIGDLKKSGKYINVNVKAINYDGILVVKKESKVLLRGIKRLAEDIAKDFMRRFQIEGTIVSISKNVYINLGSRQGVKKGDIFYGYKNYFDSSTNKYERKRVVKLKVIENSSNVSACEVENILEGYLLEPGVKIKRSREIISKQGLVNVKLKVTEKGKPVPNANVYVDEKWKGQTDNSGMISFKATSYTDLDVLIYKDGYIPFRDEIKVEDRNKTLEIKIKRGVCRLYIDSLPKGAIVHIDGRYAGVTPIDREPIVLNYGFHLVEVRMEGYRPYREYLKLNSPKMNLIGDRKIILYRDYYSKAEAYYEEGKIDLVIDTLKKIKPDHPDYLKALYFLGYIYLNDKKDFTASIEYYIKYLK
;
A
#
# COMPACT_ATOMS: atom_id res chain seq x y z
N MET A 1 -27.15 106.51 43.95
CA MET A 1 -26.77 105.08 44.04
C MET A 1 -25.94 104.86 45.29
N ASN A 2 -26.46 104.08 46.24
CA ASN A 2 -25.92 103.94 47.60
C ASN A 2 -24.60 103.16 47.65
N ARG A 3 -23.61 103.72 48.35
CA ARG A 3 -22.23 103.20 48.49
C ARG A 3 -22.14 101.79 49.12
N ILE A 4 -23.19 101.31 49.79
CA ILE A 4 -23.25 99.98 50.42
C ILE A 4 -23.50 98.86 49.38
N ASN A 5 -24.26 99.11 48.30
CA ASN A 5 -24.46 98.13 47.23
C ASN A 5 -23.21 97.98 46.34
N ALA A 6 -22.41 99.03 46.22
CA ALA A 6 -21.13 98.96 45.52
C ALA A 6 -20.13 98.06 46.26
N PHE A 7 -20.10 98.09 47.59
CA PHE A 7 -19.19 97.24 48.38
C PHE A 7 -19.58 95.75 48.30
N PHE A 8 -20.88 95.42 48.32
CA PHE A 8 -21.35 94.04 48.11
C PHE A 8 -21.10 93.52 46.70
N LEU A 9 -21.27 94.36 45.67
CA LEU A 9 -20.95 94.01 44.28
C LEU A 9 -19.44 93.85 44.05
N ILE A 10 -18.61 94.69 44.67
CA ILE A 10 -17.15 94.57 44.60
C ILE A 10 -16.68 93.34 45.37
N PHE A 11 -17.24 93.05 46.55
CA PHE A 11 -16.89 91.86 47.33
C PHE A 11 -17.36 90.57 46.63
N LEU A 12 -18.57 90.55 46.05
CA LEU A 12 -19.08 89.42 45.26
C LEU A 12 -18.27 89.24 43.96
N SER A 13 -17.88 90.34 43.30
CA SER A 13 -16.97 90.32 42.15
C SER A 13 -15.58 89.83 42.53
N PHE A 14 -15.09 90.15 43.73
CA PHE A 14 -13.81 89.68 44.23
C PHE A 14 -13.87 88.19 44.59
N LEU A 15 -14.99 87.72 45.15
CA LEU A 15 -15.22 86.30 45.48
C LEU A 15 -15.45 85.45 44.23
N LEU A 16 -16.18 85.94 43.23
CA LEU A 16 -16.32 85.31 41.92
C LEU A 16 -14.99 85.34 41.14
N SER A 17 -14.24 86.44 41.19
CA SER A 17 -12.88 86.51 40.64
C SER A 17 -11.96 85.51 41.32
N PHE A 18 -12.00 85.40 42.66
CA PHE A 18 -11.20 84.43 43.41
C PHE A 18 -11.65 82.99 43.13
N PHE A 19 -12.94 82.73 42.92
CA PHE A 19 -13.46 81.41 42.55
C PHE A 19 -13.14 81.05 41.10
N VAL A 20 -13.14 82.03 40.18
CA VAL A 20 -12.72 81.89 38.78
C VAL A 20 -11.20 81.71 38.71
N VAL A 21 -10.42 82.43 39.50
CA VAL A 21 -8.97 82.28 39.61
C VAL A 21 -8.61 80.98 40.32
N TYR A 22 -9.35 80.56 41.35
CA TYR A 22 -9.18 79.26 42.01
C TYR A 22 -9.53 78.12 41.04
N LYS A 23 -10.64 78.19 40.30
CA LYS A 23 -10.95 77.23 39.23
C LYS A 23 -9.98 77.32 38.06
N TYR A 24 -9.44 78.49 37.73
CA TYR A 24 -8.46 78.67 36.66
C TYR A 24 -7.09 78.11 37.06
N ILE A 25 -6.67 78.29 38.32
CA ILE A 25 -5.46 77.70 38.90
C ILE A 25 -5.64 76.18 39.07
N ASP A 26 -6.78 75.70 39.57
CA ASP A 26 -7.11 74.27 39.66
C ASP A 26 -7.19 73.62 38.26
N SER A 27 -7.63 74.36 37.24
CA SER A 27 -7.62 73.91 35.84
C SER A 27 -6.24 73.94 35.16
N LYS A 28 -5.28 74.71 35.71
CA LYS A 28 -3.92 74.88 35.15
C LYS A 28 -2.81 74.23 35.97
N ILE A 29 -3.09 73.64 37.12
CA ILE A 29 -2.22 72.60 37.66
C ILE A 29 -2.33 71.41 36.69
N LYS A 30 -1.45 71.39 35.68
CA LYS A 30 -1.08 70.16 34.98
C LYS A 30 -0.60 69.21 36.07
N LYS A 31 -1.50 68.41 36.63
CA LYS A 31 -1.11 67.18 37.32
C LYS A 31 -0.17 66.49 36.35
N GLU A 32 1.08 66.26 36.78
CA GLU A 32 1.97 65.45 35.97
C GLU A 32 1.20 64.19 35.56
N PRO A 33 1.26 63.80 34.28
CA PRO A 33 0.53 62.64 33.80
C PRO A 33 0.84 61.46 34.72
N GLU A 34 -0.19 60.93 35.40
CA GLU A 34 0.00 59.86 36.38
C GLU A 34 0.64 58.67 35.65
N ARG A 35 1.86 58.32 36.04
CA ARG A 35 2.58 57.19 35.47
C ARG A 35 2.39 55.99 36.37
N ILE A 36 1.95 54.88 35.79
CA ILE A 36 1.82 53.61 36.48
C ILE A 36 2.80 52.60 35.90
N LYS A 37 3.48 51.85 36.77
CA LYS A 37 4.32 50.72 36.38
C LYS A 37 3.51 49.45 36.52
N VAL A 38 3.31 48.74 35.41
CA VAL A 38 2.42 47.57 35.36
C VAL A 38 3.10 46.40 34.65
N PRO A 39 2.84 45.15 35.08
CA PRO A 39 3.29 43.96 34.36
C PRO A 39 2.41 43.77 33.12
N LEU A 40 2.91 44.09 31.93
CA LEU A 40 2.23 43.78 30.68
C LEU A 40 2.47 42.31 30.35
N ARG A 41 1.40 41.51 30.32
CA ARG A 41 1.43 40.09 29.95
C ARG A 41 0.72 39.87 28.62
N ILE A 42 1.35 39.13 27.72
CA ILE A 42 0.77 38.80 26.42
C ILE A 42 1.02 37.32 26.13
N GLU A 43 -0.05 36.55 26.01
CA GLU A 43 0.01 35.18 25.51
C GLU A 43 -0.30 35.17 24.02
N VAL A 44 0.56 34.53 23.24
CA VAL A 44 0.49 34.51 21.78
C VAL A 44 0.35 33.08 21.31
N TYR A 45 -0.75 32.80 20.62
CA TYR A 45 -1.06 31.51 20.04
C TYR A 45 -1.29 31.64 18.53
N ARG A 46 -1.10 30.53 17.84
CA ARG A 46 -1.50 30.38 16.44
C ARG A 46 -3.00 30.07 16.37
N ALA A 47 -3.59 30.20 15.18
CA ALA A 47 -4.98 29.81 14.93
C ALA A 47 -5.30 28.35 15.33
N ASP A 48 -4.30 27.46 15.26
CA ASP A 48 -4.39 26.06 15.68
C ASP A 48 -4.21 25.83 17.19
N ARG A 49 -4.22 26.91 17.99
CA ARG A 49 -4.08 26.93 19.46
C ARG A 49 -2.75 26.46 20.02
N ASN A 50 -1.72 26.29 19.20
CA ASN A 50 -0.36 26.07 19.73
C ASN A 50 0.30 27.41 20.08
N PRO A 51 1.13 27.46 21.14
CA PRO A 51 1.86 28.66 21.50
C PRO A 51 2.82 29.09 20.39
N LEU A 52 2.94 30.40 20.18
CA LEU A 52 3.83 30.99 19.17
C LEU A 52 5.06 31.58 19.87
N PRO A 53 6.18 30.85 19.95
CA PRO A 53 7.40 31.35 20.57
C PRO A 53 8.08 32.41 19.70
N ASP A 54 8.89 33.26 20.31
CA ASP A 54 9.68 34.31 19.64
C ASP A 54 8.86 35.25 18.73
N ALA A 55 7.58 35.46 19.04
CA ALA A 55 6.77 36.48 18.38
C ALA A 55 7.22 37.87 18.87
N ASP A 56 7.46 38.80 17.94
CA ASP A 56 7.83 40.16 18.26
C ASP A 56 6.63 40.95 18.75
N ILE A 57 6.85 41.73 19.81
CA ILE A 57 5.83 42.54 20.44
C ILE A 57 6.26 44.00 20.39
N TYR A 58 5.36 44.83 19.89
CA TYR A 58 5.52 46.26 19.77
C TYR A 58 4.46 46.98 20.59
N LEU A 59 4.85 48.06 21.26
CA LEU A 59 3.96 48.99 21.95
C LEU A 59 4.16 50.37 21.34
N ASN A 60 3.10 50.94 20.75
CA ASN A 60 3.17 52.18 19.97
C ASN A 60 4.32 52.15 18.95
N GLN A 61 4.38 51.08 18.15
CA GLN A 61 5.42 50.83 17.14
C GLN A 61 6.84 50.62 17.69
N LYS A 62 7.08 50.73 19.00
CA LYS A 62 8.37 50.44 19.62
C LYS A 62 8.45 48.97 20.02
N PHE A 63 9.49 48.27 19.55
CA PHE A 63 9.77 46.89 19.97
C PHE A 63 10.04 46.82 21.48
N ILE A 64 9.31 45.95 22.20
CA ILE A 64 9.42 45.81 23.66
C ILE A 64 9.90 44.43 24.11
N GLY A 65 9.85 43.42 23.24
CA GLY A 65 10.46 42.11 23.44
C GLY A 65 9.76 41.00 22.66
N ARG A 66 10.07 39.74 23.03
CA ARG A 66 9.58 38.54 22.35
C ARG A 66 8.93 37.57 23.32
N THR A 67 8.00 36.76 22.82
CA THR A 67 7.45 35.65 23.60
C THR A 67 8.48 34.56 23.84
N ASN A 68 8.34 33.87 24.98
CA ASN A 68 9.14 32.69 25.32
C ASN A 68 8.64 31.42 24.60
N SER A 69 9.23 30.26 24.92
CA SER A 69 8.86 28.95 24.34
C SER A 69 7.37 28.59 24.45
N ASN A 70 6.68 29.14 25.45
CA ASN A 70 5.27 28.90 25.72
C ASN A 70 4.37 29.98 25.11
N GLY A 71 4.91 30.84 24.24
CA GLY A 71 4.16 31.93 23.63
C GLY A 71 3.84 33.07 24.60
N LEU A 72 4.44 33.11 25.79
CA LEU A 72 4.18 34.14 26.80
C LEU A 72 5.25 35.24 26.76
N PHE A 73 4.82 36.49 26.80
CA PHE A 73 5.63 37.65 27.09
C PHE A 73 5.17 38.31 28.38
N SER A 74 6.11 38.73 29.22
CA SER A 74 5.82 39.44 30.47
C SER A 74 6.92 40.47 30.73
N LYS A 75 6.56 41.74 30.86
CA LYS A 75 7.51 42.82 31.16
C LYS A 75 6.84 43.94 31.93
N ASN A 76 7.52 44.48 32.94
CA ASN A 76 7.07 45.69 33.61
C ASN A 76 7.28 46.91 32.70
N ILE A 77 6.20 47.63 32.40
CA ILE A 77 6.19 48.80 31.51
C ILE A 77 5.60 49.98 32.27
N GLU A 78 6.18 51.15 32.05
CA GLU A 78 5.64 52.42 32.52
C GLU A 78 4.64 52.97 31.50
N LEU A 79 3.43 53.23 31.95
CA LEU A 79 2.33 53.72 31.13
C LEU A 79 1.77 55.01 31.73
N VAL A 80 1.32 55.91 30.86
CA VAL A 80 0.63 57.15 31.23
C VAL A 80 -0.87 56.89 31.30
N VAL A 81 -1.48 57.17 32.46
CA VAL A 81 -2.93 57.07 32.66
C VAL A 81 -3.67 57.99 31.68
N GLY A 82 -4.70 57.46 31.01
CA GLY A 82 -5.49 58.19 30.01
C GLY A 82 -4.91 58.21 28.60
N GLN A 83 -3.65 57.79 28.38
CA GLN A 83 -3.05 57.71 27.04
C GLN A 83 -3.44 56.40 26.32
N LYS A 84 -3.83 56.48 25.05
CA LYS A 84 -4.09 55.29 24.21
C LYS A 84 -2.77 54.64 23.77
N TYR A 85 -2.66 53.34 24.00
CA TYR A 85 -1.56 52.50 23.54
C TYR A 85 -2.04 51.47 22.53
N THR A 86 -1.23 51.21 21.50
CA THR A 86 -1.41 50.14 20.51
C THR A 86 -0.40 49.03 20.76
N ILE A 87 -0.87 47.80 20.90
CA ILE A 87 -0.04 46.60 20.92
C ILE A 87 -0.10 45.99 19.51
N ARG A 88 1.06 45.66 18.94
CA ARG A 88 1.18 44.86 17.72
C ARG A 88 2.03 43.63 17.99
N VAL A 89 1.57 42.48 17.53
CA VAL A 89 2.25 41.20 17.64
C VAL A 89 2.40 40.57 16.25
N GLU A 90 3.61 40.17 15.90
CA GLU A 90 3.89 39.49 14.63
C GLU A 90 5.07 38.53 14.73
N LYS A 91 5.14 37.57 13.82
CA LYS A 91 6.31 36.69 13.65
C LYS A 91 6.54 36.44 12.16
N ASP A 92 7.50 37.16 11.59
CA ASP A 92 7.94 37.02 10.20
C ASP A 92 9.46 36.73 10.13
N ARG A 93 9.87 35.59 10.71
CA ARG A 93 11.26 35.10 10.66
C ARG A 93 11.35 33.62 10.97
N ASP A 94 12.51 33.03 10.70
CA ASP A 94 12.82 31.63 11.01
C ASP A 94 11.80 30.63 10.45
N GLY A 95 11.25 30.94 9.26
CA GLY A 95 10.27 30.09 8.58
C GLY A 95 8.84 30.22 9.08
N TYR A 96 8.55 31.23 9.90
CA TYR A 96 7.21 31.58 10.36
C TYR A 96 6.75 32.86 9.69
N PHE A 97 5.48 32.90 9.27
CA PHE A 97 4.79 34.09 8.80
C PHE A 97 3.42 34.17 9.48
N TYR A 98 3.35 34.85 10.63
CA TYR A 98 2.16 34.97 11.48
C TYR A 98 1.92 36.43 11.89
N GLY A 99 0.67 36.86 11.84
CA GLY A 99 0.27 38.25 12.13
C GLY A 99 0.32 39.17 10.89
N PRO A 100 0.26 40.50 11.10
CA PRO A 100 0.19 41.17 12.40
C PRO A 100 -1.15 40.98 13.10
N TRP A 101 -1.13 40.96 14.44
CA TRP A 101 -2.29 41.11 15.32
C TRP A 101 -2.16 42.42 16.08
N GLU A 102 -3.19 43.25 16.10
CA GLU A 102 -3.16 44.58 16.73
C GLU A 102 -4.35 44.80 17.67
N THR A 103 -4.09 45.47 18.79
CA THR A 103 -5.14 45.89 19.74
C THR A 103 -4.79 47.21 20.42
N HIS A 104 -5.78 47.85 21.05
CA HIS A 104 -5.64 49.16 21.67
C HIS A 104 -6.15 49.14 23.10
N PHE A 105 -5.48 49.85 24.01
CA PHE A 105 -5.93 49.99 25.39
C PHE A 105 -5.55 51.35 25.99
N VAL A 106 -6.26 51.76 27.05
CA VAL A 106 -6.00 53.00 27.79
C VAL A 106 -5.78 52.64 29.27
N PRO A 107 -4.64 53.02 29.89
CA PRO A 107 -4.40 52.77 31.31
C PRO A 107 -5.25 53.67 32.20
N ILE A 108 -5.77 53.14 33.30
CA ILE A 108 -6.67 53.83 34.24
C ILE A 108 -6.08 53.78 35.66
N ALA A 109 -6.29 54.83 36.47
CA ALA A 109 -5.74 54.98 37.82
C ALA A 109 -6.20 53.87 38.80
N LYS A 110 -5.37 53.55 39.81
CA LYS A 110 -5.62 52.44 40.76
C LYS A 110 -6.91 52.58 41.57
N SER A 111 -7.31 53.81 41.90
CA SER A 111 -8.50 54.14 42.70
C SER A 111 -9.82 53.87 41.96
N GLU A 112 -9.92 54.20 40.66
CA GLU A 112 -11.12 53.98 39.84
C GLU A 112 -11.38 52.50 39.56
N GLY A 113 -10.33 51.70 39.37
CA GLY A 113 -10.48 50.27 39.10
C GLY A 113 -10.94 49.44 40.32
N LYS A 114 -10.91 49.98 41.55
CA LYS A 114 -11.53 49.35 42.74
C LYS A 114 -13.04 49.53 42.69
N ASN A 115 -13.52 50.72 42.31
CA ASN A 115 -14.93 51.02 42.12
C ASN A 115 -15.54 50.24 40.94
N GLN A 116 -14.79 50.03 39.85
CA GLN A 116 -15.24 49.17 38.74
C GLN A 116 -15.28 47.68 39.12
N LYS A 117 -14.32 47.17 39.91
CA LYS A 117 -14.38 45.78 40.43
C LYS A 117 -15.57 45.56 41.37
N ILE A 118 -15.95 46.57 42.15
CA ILE A 118 -17.15 46.55 43.01
C ILE A 118 -18.42 46.58 42.16
N ARG A 119 -18.45 47.42 41.10
CA ARG A 119 -19.57 47.57 40.18
C ARG A 119 -19.79 46.31 39.30
N LEU A 120 -18.74 45.68 38.79
CA LEU A 120 -18.80 44.41 38.06
C LEU A 120 -19.16 43.21 38.97
N LYS A 121 -18.81 43.24 40.27
CA LYS A 121 -19.30 42.25 41.25
C LYS A 121 -20.79 42.41 41.57
N GLN A 122 -21.31 43.63 41.47
CA GLN A 122 -22.74 43.92 41.64
C GLN A 122 -23.54 43.60 40.37
N GLU A 123 -22.98 43.82 39.18
CA GLU A 123 -23.60 43.46 37.89
C GLU A 123 -23.63 41.94 37.65
N LYS A 124 -22.59 41.18 38.05
CA LYS A 124 -22.62 39.70 38.04
C LYS A 124 -23.73 39.09 38.89
N LYS A 125 -24.25 39.82 39.89
CA LYS A 125 -25.36 39.37 40.74
C LYS A 125 -26.73 39.52 40.08
N TYR A 126 -26.80 40.12 38.89
CA TYR A 126 -28.02 40.36 38.12
C TYR A 126 -28.15 39.49 36.85
N GLU A 127 -27.14 38.68 36.47
CA GLU A 127 -27.18 37.83 35.27
C GLU A 127 -27.21 36.31 35.56
N GLU A 128 -27.43 35.88 36.80
CA GLU A 128 -27.52 34.45 37.18
C GLU A 128 -28.88 33.78 36.89
N VAL A 129 -29.64 34.25 35.90
CA VAL A 129 -30.87 33.59 35.44
C VAL A 129 -30.82 33.38 33.93
N GLU A 130 -30.12 32.33 33.49
CA GLU A 130 -30.57 31.43 32.42
C GLU A 130 -29.58 30.24 32.24
N ASN A 131 -30.11 29.04 32.51
CA ASN A 131 -29.71 27.68 32.13
C ASN A 131 -28.68 27.53 30.98
N MET A 132 -27.75 26.56 30.90
CA MET A 132 -27.58 25.23 31.53
C MET A 132 -26.17 24.70 31.23
N ASN A 133 -25.65 23.84 32.12
CA ASN A 133 -24.63 22.80 31.99
C ASN A 133 -23.50 22.98 30.96
N ASN A 134 -22.32 23.41 31.43
CA ASN A 134 -21.03 22.99 30.89
C ASN A 134 -19.98 22.98 32.01
N LEU A 135 -19.10 21.98 31.99
CA LEU A 135 -18.05 21.70 32.97
C LEU A 135 -17.18 22.94 33.23
N GLU A 136 -16.93 23.26 34.51
CA GLU A 136 -16.04 24.34 34.94
C GLU A 136 -14.68 24.23 34.22
N GLY A 137 -14.41 25.19 33.33
CA GLY A 137 -13.13 25.31 32.60
C GLY A 137 -13.25 25.78 31.14
N GLU A 138 -14.28 25.35 30.40
CA GLU A 138 -14.42 25.72 28.97
C GLU A 138 -15.10 27.08 28.74
N SER A 139 -15.99 27.52 29.63
CA SER A 139 -16.68 28.81 29.53
C SER A 139 -15.75 30.00 29.72
N ASP A 140 -14.71 29.89 30.57
CA ASP A 140 -13.78 30.98 30.85
C ASP A 140 -12.81 31.24 29.68
N ILE A 141 -12.35 30.20 28.98
CA ILE A 141 -11.46 30.33 27.81
C ILE A 141 -12.19 30.96 26.61
N LEU A 142 -13.41 30.50 26.30
CA LEU A 142 -14.20 31.08 25.20
C LEU A 142 -14.59 32.54 25.46
N THR A 143 -14.85 32.89 26.72
CA THR A 143 -15.15 34.25 27.14
C THR A 143 -13.92 35.15 27.06
N GLU A 144 -12.75 34.68 27.48
CA GLU A 144 -11.48 35.39 27.31
C GLU A 144 -11.07 35.51 25.82
N ILE A 145 -11.31 34.49 24.98
CA ILE A 145 -11.08 34.57 23.52
C ILE A 145 -11.98 35.64 22.87
N LYS A 146 -13.25 35.75 23.31
CA LYS A 146 -14.20 36.75 22.79
C LYS A 146 -13.79 38.17 23.22
N ARG A 147 -13.27 38.35 24.44
CA ARG A 147 -12.72 39.62 24.94
C ARG A 147 -11.40 40.01 24.28
N ALA A 148 -10.53 39.04 24.06
CA ALA A 148 -9.26 39.21 23.36
C ALA A 148 -9.47 39.73 21.93
N LYS A 149 -10.48 39.19 21.22
CA LYS A 149 -10.94 39.71 19.92
C LYS A 149 -11.49 41.14 19.97
N LEU A 150 -11.92 41.61 21.13
CA LEU A 150 -12.44 42.97 21.38
C LEU A 150 -11.40 43.90 22.03
N GLY A 151 -10.18 43.42 22.31
CA GLY A 151 -9.12 44.20 22.95
C GLY A 151 -9.34 44.52 24.43
N ILE A 152 -10.23 43.79 25.10
CA ILE A 152 -10.59 44.02 26.51
C ILE A 152 -9.63 43.23 27.41
N ALA A 153 -9.00 43.89 28.39
CA ALA A 153 -8.09 43.26 29.34
C ALA A 153 -8.81 42.21 30.21
N SER A 154 -8.08 41.16 30.60
CA SER A 154 -8.59 40.09 31.47
C SER A 154 -9.24 40.63 32.75
N ILE A 155 -10.36 40.02 33.19
CA ILE A 155 -11.04 40.41 34.44
C ILE A 155 -10.18 40.11 35.68
N TYR A 156 -9.27 39.15 35.56
CA TYR A 156 -8.46 38.64 36.66
C TYR A 156 -7.14 39.41 36.81
N GLU A 157 -6.47 39.75 35.71
CA GLU A 157 -5.19 40.47 35.68
C GLU A 157 -5.26 41.69 34.74
N ARG A 158 -5.21 42.91 35.31
CA ARG A 158 -5.13 44.15 34.51
C ARG A 158 -3.86 44.09 33.66
N TYR A 159 -3.98 44.36 32.36
CA TYR A 159 -2.89 44.34 31.36
C TYR A 159 -2.39 42.95 30.94
N HIS A 160 -3.27 41.94 30.99
CA HIS A 160 -3.07 40.65 30.32
C HIS A 160 -3.89 40.59 29.02
N PHE A 161 -3.23 40.26 27.90
CA PHE A 161 -3.82 40.11 26.56
C PHE A 161 -3.54 38.72 25.97
N LEU A 162 -4.50 38.19 25.20
CA LEU A 162 -4.39 36.97 24.42
C LEU A 162 -4.39 37.33 22.92
N ALA A 163 -3.36 36.94 22.18
CA ALA A 163 -3.23 37.19 20.75
C ALA A 163 -3.30 35.88 19.97
N ILE A 164 -4.26 35.75 19.05
CA ILE A 164 -4.38 34.59 18.16
C ILE A 164 -4.03 35.04 16.74
N LEU A 165 -2.88 34.62 16.24
CA LEU A 165 -2.35 35.07 14.96
C LEU A 165 -2.71 34.09 13.83
N PRO A 166 -3.33 34.55 12.72
CA PRO A 166 -3.38 33.78 11.49
C PRO A 166 -2.00 33.78 10.83
N GLY A 167 -1.68 32.73 10.09
CA GLY A 167 -0.38 32.60 9.43
C GLY A 167 -0.02 31.17 9.07
N TYR A 168 1.19 30.99 8.55
CA TYR A 168 1.71 29.69 8.17
C TYR A 168 3.21 29.58 8.50
N MET A 169 3.69 28.34 8.57
CA MET A 169 5.12 28.05 8.52
C MET A 169 5.49 27.66 7.09
N PHE A 170 6.77 27.77 6.75
CA PHE A 170 7.25 27.32 5.46
C PHE A 170 8.64 26.70 5.54
N TYR A 171 8.91 25.83 4.58
CA TYR A 171 10.23 25.29 4.28
C TYR A 171 10.46 25.34 2.76
N ARG A 172 11.71 25.19 2.33
CA ARG A 172 12.08 25.19 0.91
C ARG A 172 12.50 23.80 0.48
N ILE A 173 12.09 23.41 -0.71
CA ILE A 173 12.64 22.28 -1.45
C ILE A 173 13.54 22.84 -2.53
N LYS A 174 14.75 22.29 -2.65
CA LYS A 174 15.69 22.62 -3.70
C LYS A 174 15.99 21.38 -4.53
N VAL A 175 15.66 21.42 -5.81
CA VAL A 175 15.79 20.28 -6.71
C VAL A 175 17.00 20.48 -7.62
N LEU A 176 17.91 19.52 -7.55
CA LEU A 176 19.15 19.46 -8.32
C LEU A 176 19.12 18.23 -9.23
N SER A 177 19.88 18.28 -10.33
CA SER A 177 20.24 17.11 -11.12
C SER A 177 21.39 16.38 -10.45
N HIS A 178 21.65 15.15 -10.92
CA HIS A 178 22.83 14.37 -10.51
C HIS A 178 24.20 15.04 -10.77
N GLU A 179 24.23 16.14 -11.52
CA GLU A 179 25.43 16.96 -11.79
C GLU A 179 25.47 18.22 -10.92
N GLY A 180 24.55 18.36 -9.95
CA GLY A 180 24.41 19.53 -9.09
C GLY A 180 23.76 20.76 -9.76
N LYS A 181 23.21 20.62 -10.99
CA LYS A 181 22.52 21.73 -11.68
C LYS A 181 21.09 21.87 -11.17
N VAL A 182 20.62 23.10 -10.97
CA VAL A 182 19.23 23.35 -10.55
C VAL A 182 18.22 22.89 -11.62
N ILE A 183 17.09 22.31 -11.18
CA ILE A 183 16.04 21.81 -12.07
C ILE A 183 14.80 22.69 -11.93
N GLU A 184 14.54 23.53 -12.94
CA GLU A 184 13.29 24.28 -13.07
C GLU A 184 12.14 23.37 -13.52
N GLY A 185 10.93 23.65 -13.03
CA GLY A 185 9.71 23.02 -13.51
C GLY A 185 9.56 21.53 -13.15
N ALA A 186 10.20 21.08 -12.07
CA ALA A 186 9.96 19.76 -11.47
C ALA A 186 8.69 19.82 -10.63
N ASP A 187 7.77 18.88 -10.82
CA ASP A 187 6.55 18.74 -10.03
C ASP A 187 6.89 18.33 -8.60
N VAL A 188 6.33 19.07 -7.63
CA VAL A 188 6.50 18.87 -6.19
C VAL A 188 5.19 18.38 -5.59
N ILE A 189 5.25 17.23 -4.92
CA ILE A 189 4.10 16.52 -4.36
C ILE A 189 4.40 16.26 -2.88
N ILE A 190 3.53 16.73 -1.98
CA ILE A 190 3.69 16.58 -0.53
C ILE A 190 2.49 15.82 0.01
N ASN A 191 2.73 14.71 0.70
CA ASN A 191 1.69 13.82 1.23
C ASN A 191 0.62 13.48 0.18
N ASP A 192 1.08 13.05 -1.01
CA ASP A 192 0.25 12.69 -2.17
C ASP A 192 -0.54 13.85 -2.80
N LYS A 193 -0.29 15.10 -2.37
CA LYS A 193 -0.89 16.33 -2.92
C LYS A 193 0.11 17.08 -3.79
N VAL A 194 -0.22 17.31 -5.06
CA VAL A 194 0.57 18.20 -5.94
C VAL A 194 0.51 19.63 -5.41
N GLU A 195 1.65 20.15 -4.96
CA GLU A 195 1.77 21.52 -4.43
C GLU A 195 2.15 22.52 -5.53
N GLY A 196 2.95 22.11 -6.51
CA GLY A 196 3.32 22.98 -7.63
C GLY A 196 4.55 22.50 -8.38
N LYS A 197 5.27 23.43 -9.00
CA LYS A 197 6.52 23.17 -9.73
C LYS A 197 7.64 24.05 -9.22
N THR A 198 8.87 23.54 -9.23
CA THR A 198 10.05 24.33 -8.92
C THR A 198 10.22 25.53 -9.86
N ASP A 199 10.73 26.63 -9.32
CA ASP A 199 11.03 27.85 -10.05
C ASP A 199 12.35 27.76 -10.84
N LYS A 200 12.76 28.89 -11.41
CA LYS A 200 13.99 29.05 -12.21
C LYS A 200 15.27 28.70 -11.43
N ASN A 201 15.23 28.79 -10.10
CA ASN A 201 16.34 28.46 -9.21
C ASN A 201 16.28 26.99 -8.75
N GLY A 202 15.32 26.22 -9.26
CA GLY A 202 15.04 24.86 -8.83
C GLY A 202 14.42 24.78 -7.44
N GLU A 203 13.85 25.87 -6.94
CA GLU A 203 13.31 25.95 -5.58
C GLU A 203 11.78 25.93 -5.57
N PHE A 204 11.20 25.37 -4.51
CA PHE A 204 9.77 25.41 -4.26
C PHE A 204 9.50 25.68 -2.78
N LEU A 205 8.63 26.64 -2.50
CA LEU A 205 8.28 27.04 -1.13
C LEU A 205 7.01 26.31 -0.69
N VAL A 206 7.16 25.41 0.29
CA VAL A 206 6.03 24.64 0.85
C VAL A 206 5.51 25.37 2.08
N LYS A 207 4.22 25.72 2.07
CA LYS A 207 3.53 26.35 3.20
C LYS A 207 2.75 25.31 3.99
N TYR A 208 2.78 25.38 5.32
CA TYR A 208 2.09 24.45 6.17
C TYR A 208 1.68 25.02 7.54
N GLU A 209 0.69 24.38 8.15
CA GLU A 209 0.14 24.70 9.48
C GLU A 209 0.15 23.44 10.37
N GLY A 210 -0.14 23.59 11.67
CA GLY A 210 -0.12 22.47 12.62
C GLY A 210 1.22 22.31 13.34
N LYS A 211 1.60 21.07 13.68
CA LYS A 211 2.87 20.80 14.40
C LYS A 211 4.07 21.39 13.64
N SER A 212 4.93 22.13 14.34
CA SER A 212 6.09 22.79 13.72
C SER A 212 7.09 21.78 13.15
N ILE A 213 7.28 20.65 13.83
CA ILE A 213 8.07 19.52 13.35
C ILE A 213 7.12 18.36 13.05
N ARG A 214 7.21 17.79 11.84
CA ARG A 214 6.41 16.64 11.41
C ARG A 214 7.09 15.89 10.28
N ASP A 215 6.73 14.62 10.11
CA ASP A 215 7.19 13.84 8.96
C ASP A 215 6.25 14.08 7.78
N GLU A 216 6.83 14.33 6.60
CA GLU A 216 6.10 14.48 5.34
C GLU A 216 6.65 13.52 4.30
N LYS A 217 5.76 12.90 3.54
CA LYS A 217 6.13 12.16 2.34
C LYS A 217 6.29 13.15 1.20
N ILE A 218 7.50 13.32 0.69
CA ILE A 218 7.82 14.25 -0.40
C ILE A 218 8.09 13.42 -1.65
N GLU A 219 7.44 13.77 -2.76
CA GLU A 219 7.72 13.24 -4.09
C GLU A 219 8.10 14.36 -5.06
N ILE A 220 9.16 14.16 -5.85
CA ILE A 220 9.62 15.10 -6.87
C ILE A 220 9.69 14.38 -8.21
N SER A 221 9.08 14.95 -9.23
CA SER A 221 9.08 14.37 -10.58
C SER A 221 9.40 15.41 -11.65
N LYS A 222 10.15 15.02 -12.68
CA LYS A 222 10.42 15.86 -13.86
C LYS A 222 10.36 14.97 -15.09
N VAL A 223 9.75 15.46 -16.17
CA VAL A 223 9.71 14.74 -17.44
C VAL A 223 11.14 14.45 -17.90
N GLY A 224 11.45 13.16 -18.11
CA GLY A 224 12.80 12.70 -18.51
C GLY A 224 13.73 12.33 -17.34
N GLU A 225 13.31 12.57 -16.10
CA GLU A 225 13.99 12.16 -14.87
C GLU A 225 13.17 11.12 -14.11
N HIS A 226 13.79 10.36 -13.22
CA HIS A 226 13.09 9.37 -12.41
C HIS A 226 12.44 10.05 -11.18
N LEU A 227 11.28 9.52 -10.77
CA LEU A 227 10.55 9.98 -9.59
C LEU A 227 11.39 9.77 -8.32
N TRP A 228 11.55 10.82 -7.51
CA TRP A 228 12.13 10.73 -6.17
C TRP A 228 11.00 10.71 -5.14
N ILE A 229 11.07 9.84 -4.13
CA ILE A 229 10.09 9.73 -3.04
C ILE A 229 10.83 9.41 -1.73
N ASP A 230 10.59 10.18 -0.68
CA ASP A 230 11.04 9.83 0.68
C ASP A 230 10.12 10.41 1.77
N LYS A 231 10.23 9.90 3.00
CA LYS A 231 9.64 10.51 4.19
C LYS A 231 10.69 11.36 4.90
N VAL A 232 10.47 12.67 4.91
CA VAL A 232 11.41 13.64 5.46
C VAL A 232 10.76 14.34 6.66
N GLN A 233 11.51 14.43 7.77
CA GLN A 233 11.10 15.28 8.88
C GLN A 233 11.33 16.75 8.51
N VAL A 234 10.26 17.52 8.46
CA VAL A 234 10.29 18.94 8.09
C VAL A 234 10.14 19.83 9.32
N LYS A 235 10.78 20.99 9.28
CA LYS A 235 10.70 22.05 10.30
C LYS A 235 10.72 23.43 9.63
N PRO A 236 10.29 24.50 10.32
CA PRO A 236 10.27 25.84 9.72
C PRO A 236 11.69 26.25 9.33
N ASN A 237 11.80 26.92 8.17
CA ASN A 237 13.07 27.35 7.56
C ASN A 237 14.00 26.21 7.11
N ALA A 238 13.56 24.95 7.14
CA ALA A 238 14.35 23.87 6.56
C ALA A 238 14.55 24.08 5.05
N VAL A 239 15.71 23.66 4.55
CA VAL A 239 15.97 23.54 3.11
C VAL A 239 16.24 22.08 2.83
N ILE A 240 15.33 21.45 2.08
CA ILE A 240 15.40 20.03 1.72
C ILE A 240 15.98 19.96 0.31
N THR A 241 17.24 19.57 0.21
CA THR A 241 17.91 19.40 -1.08
C THR A 241 17.63 18.01 -1.62
N ILE A 242 17.06 17.94 -2.82
CA ILE A 242 16.67 16.70 -3.49
C ILE A 242 17.40 16.62 -4.82
N GLU A 243 18.11 15.53 -5.03
CA GLU A 243 18.85 15.27 -6.26
C GLU A 243 18.06 14.26 -7.13
N LEU A 244 17.46 14.75 -8.21
CA LEU A 244 16.83 13.89 -9.21
C LEU A 244 17.92 13.20 -10.04
N ASN A 245 17.77 11.89 -10.16
CA ASN A 245 18.63 11.05 -10.98
C ASN A 245 17.79 10.28 -12.00
N LYS A 246 18.41 9.84 -13.11
CA LYS A 246 17.77 8.99 -14.12
C LYS A 246 17.90 7.49 -13.79
N MET A 247 17.92 7.12 -12.52
CA MET A 247 18.27 5.76 -12.10
C MET A 247 17.03 4.99 -11.65
N LEU A 248 16.81 3.81 -12.25
CA LEU A 248 15.83 2.84 -11.78
C LEU A 248 16.44 2.01 -10.64
N ILE A 249 15.77 1.93 -9.50
CA ILE A 249 16.12 0.98 -8.43
C ILE A 249 15.55 -0.39 -8.78
N ILE A 250 16.37 -1.43 -8.71
CA ILE A 250 15.97 -2.80 -8.99
C ILE A 250 16.23 -3.65 -7.76
N ASP A 251 15.16 -4.22 -7.22
CA ASP A 251 15.19 -5.30 -6.24
C ASP A 251 15.07 -6.63 -6.96
N LEU A 252 16.05 -7.50 -6.77
CA LEU A 252 16.03 -8.83 -7.38
C LEU A 252 16.22 -9.89 -6.31
N TYR A 253 15.27 -10.82 -6.28
CA TYR A 253 15.30 -12.00 -5.43
C TYR A 253 15.57 -13.23 -6.29
N VAL A 254 16.70 -13.89 -6.05
CA VAL A 254 17.01 -15.19 -6.63
C VAL A 254 16.64 -16.27 -5.62
N LEU A 255 15.68 -17.10 -5.98
CA LEU A 255 14.97 -17.98 -5.05
C LEU A 255 15.03 -19.44 -5.51
N THR A 256 14.96 -20.33 -4.53
CA THR A 256 14.67 -21.76 -4.72
C THR A 256 13.52 -22.13 -3.80
N GLU A 257 12.82 -23.21 -4.10
CA GLU A 257 11.72 -23.71 -3.30
C GLU A 257 11.73 -25.23 -3.26
N SER A 258 11.52 -25.78 -2.06
CA SER A 258 11.40 -27.21 -1.81
C SER A 258 10.43 -27.47 -0.66
N TYR A 259 9.52 -28.42 -0.83
CA TYR A 259 8.47 -28.78 0.12
C TYR A 259 7.70 -27.55 0.63
N ASP A 260 7.39 -26.66 -0.31
CA ASP A 260 6.68 -25.39 -0.12
C ASP A 260 7.39 -24.40 0.83
N VAL A 261 8.70 -24.56 0.99
CA VAL A 261 9.59 -23.63 1.71
C VAL A 261 10.48 -22.91 0.70
N ILE A 262 10.28 -21.59 0.58
CA ILE A 262 11.10 -20.71 -0.24
C ILE A 262 12.38 -20.32 0.51
N LYS A 263 13.51 -20.31 -0.20
CA LYS A 263 14.81 -19.87 0.30
C LYS A 263 15.54 -19.04 -0.76
N GLY A 264 16.40 -18.15 -0.28
CA GLY A 264 17.35 -17.43 -1.12
C GLY A 264 18.45 -18.31 -1.71
N ILE A 265 18.86 -18.01 -2.93
CA ILE A 265 20.09 -18.55 -3.52
C ILE A 265 21.18 -17.48 -3.38
N SER A 266 22.10 -17.69 -2.45
CA SER A 266 23.29 -16.85 -2.25
C SER A 266 24.33 -17.07 -3.35
N GLY A 267 25.07 -16.02 -3.72
CA GLY A 267 26.20 -16.13 -4.65
C GLY A 267 25.83 -16.06 -6.14
N SER A 268 24.58 -15.78 -6.48
CA SER A 268 24.13 -15.68 -7.88
C SER A 268 24.52 -14.33 -8.46
N GLN A 269 25.10 -14.33 -9.65
CA GLN A 269 25.62 -13.14 -10.30
C GLN A 269 24.56 -12.52 -11.23
N VAL A 270 24.33 -11.22 -11.11
CA VAL A 270 23.35 -10.49 -11.93
C VAL A 270 24.08 -9.58 -12.90
N PHE A 271 23.70 -9.65 -14.18
CA PHE A 271 24.29 -8.88 -15.26
C PHE A 271 23.25 -8.08 -16.02
N ILE A 272 23.63 -6.87 -16.43
CA ILE A 272 22.92 -6.10 -17.46
C ILE A 272 23.87 -5.93 -18.64
N LYS A 273 23.41 -6.31 -19.84
CA LYS A 273 24.29 -6.50 -21.00
C LYS A 273 25.43 -7.47 -20.63
N ASN A 274 26.65 -6.97 -20.45
CA ASN A 274 27.84 -7.72 -20.03
C ASN A 274 28.44 -7.22 -18.70
N GLU A 275 27.84 -6.23 -18.06
CA GLU A 275 28.32 -5.65 -16.81
C GLU A 275 27.76 -6.41 -15.60
N LEU A 276 28.60 -6.71 -14.60
CA LEU A 276 28.20 -7.35 -13.35
C LEU A 276 27.61 -6.31 -12.40
N MET A 277 26.31 -6.39 -12.16
CA MET A 277 25.61 -5.51 -11.20
C MET A 277 25.85 -5.93 -9.74
N GLY A 278 26.23 -7.18 -9.52
CA GLY A 278 26.63 -7.70 -8.22
C GLY A 278 26.22 -9.16 -8.00
N VAL A 279 26.22 -9.56 -6.73
CA VAL A 279 25.99 -10.92 -6.29
C VAL A 279 24.94 -10.96 -5.18
N THR A 280 24.06 -11.97 -5.21
CA THR A 280 23.00 -12.12 -4.21
C THR A 280 23.53 -12.50 -2.81
N LYS A 281 22.88 -11.94 -1.79
CA LYS A 281 23.10 -12.22 -0.36
C LYS A 281 22.54 -13.59 0.06
N SER A 282 22.67 -13.93 1.34
CA SER A 282 22.22 -15.21 1.93
C SER A 282 20.72 -15.49 1.77
N ASP A 283 19.90 -14.45 1.76
CA ASP A 283 18.45 -14.46 1.51
C ASP A 283 18.10 -14.40 0.01
N GLY A 284 19.10 -14.43 -0.88
CA GLY A 284 18.92 -14.38 -2.33
C GLY A 284 18.65 -12.98 -2.86
N PHE A 285 18.70 -11.96 -2.01
CA PHE A 285 18.40 -10.58 -2.37
C PHE A 285 19.63 -9.86 -2.92
N ILE A 286 19.40 -9.00 -3.91
CA ILE A 286 20.33 -7.97 -4.35
C ILE A 286 19.52 -6.73 -4.76
N GLU A 287 20.01 -5.56 -4.35
CA GLU A 287 19.54 -4.26 -4.81
C GLU A 287 20.64 -3.62 -5.64
N PHE A 288 20.29 -3.04 -6.79
CA PHE A 288 21.22 -2.27 -7.60
C PHE A 288 20.49 -1.19 -8.39
N LYS A 289 21.24 -0.18 -8.85
CA LYS A 289 20.73 0.93 -9.65
C LYS A 289 21.05 0.71 -11.12
N TYR A 290 20.12 1.08 -12.00
CA TYR A 290 20.30 1.00 -13.44
C TYR A 290 20.11 2.36 -14.10
N ARG A 291 21.04 2.74 -14.99
CA ARG A 291 21.00 3.94 -15.84
C ARG A 291 20.98 3.52 -17.30
N ASN A 292 20.16 4.19 -18.11
CA ASN A 292 20.20 4.07 -19.56
C ASN A 292 20.50 5.44 -20.18
N GLU A 293 21.23 5.46 -21.30
CA GLU A 293 21.70 6.66 -22.01
C GLU A 293 20.52 7.55 -22.47
N LYS A 294 19.39 6.94 -22.84
CA LYS A 294 18.16 7.63 -23.30
C LYS A 294 17.11 7.83 -22.20
N GLY A 295 17.47 7.62 -20.93
CA GLY A 295 16.52 7.57 -19.80
C GLY A 295 15.97 6.15 -19.55
N VAL A 296 15.28 5.95 -18.43
CA VAL A 296 14.83 4.62 -17.99
C VAL A 296 13.74 3.98 -18.87
N ASP A 297 13.10 4.75 -19.76
CA ASP A 297 12.11 4.22 -20.70
C ASP A 297 12.74 3.21 -21.68
N GLY A 298 12.08 2.06 -21.87
CA GLY A 298 12.46 1.05 -22.85
C GLY A 298 12.73 -0.34 -22.28
N TYR A 299 13.31 -1.21 -23.10
CA TYR A 299 13.55 -2.59 -22.73
C TYR A 299 14.79 -2.75 -21.86
N LEU A 300 14.60 -3.26 -20.64
CA LEU A 300 15.67 -3.69 -19.75
C LEU A 300 15.80 -5.22 -19.79
N LYS A 301 16.97 -5.70 -20.23
CA LYS A 301 17.31 -7.13 -20.26
C LYS A 301 18.30 -7.46 -19.14
N ILE A 302 17.87 -8.28 -18.19
CA ILE A 302 18.67 -8.74 -17.05
C ILE A 302 19.00 -10.22 -17.26
N LYS A 303 20.29 -10.55 -17.15
CA LYS A 303 20.81 -11.92 -17.18
C LYS A 303 21.26 -12.32 -15.79
N ILE A 304 20.74 -13.43 -15.29
CA ILE A 304 21.08 -13.98 -13.98
C ILE A 304 21.87 -15.26 -14.22
N LYS A 305 23.07 -15.35 -13.67
CA LYS A 305 23.84 -16.59 -13.58
C LYS A 305 23.69 -17.14 -12.17
N PHE A 306 22.94 -18.21 -12.05
CA PHE A 306 22.70 -18.84 -10.75
C PHE A 306 24.00 -19.46 -10.22
N SER A 307 24.11 -19.52 -8.90
CA SER A 307 25.21 -20.21 -8.21
C SER A 307 25.37 -21.65 -8.69
N ALA A 308 26.57 -22.19 -8.54
CA ALA A 308 26.83 -23.59 -8.88
C ALA A 308 25.85 -24.51 -8.14
N GLY A 309 25.34 -25.53 -8.85
CA GLY A 309 24.38 -26.48 -8.29
C GLY A 309 22.91 -26.20 -8.60
N TYR A 310 22.58 -25.15 -9.35
CA TYR A 310 21.19 -24.84 -9.77
C TYR A 310 20.95 -24.98 -11.29
N ILE A 311 19.70 -25.19 -11.68
CA ILE A 311 19.22 -25.24 -13.07
C ILE A 311 18.02 -24.28 -13.23
N PRO A 312 17.97 -23.48 -14.30
CA PRO A 312 19.00 -23.36 -15.34
C PRO A 312 20.27 -22.67 -14.83
N ARG A 313 21.39 -22.80 -15.56
CA ARG A 313 22.63 -22.08 -15.22
C ARG A 313 22.48 -20.57 -15.42
N TYR A 314 21.69 -20.18 -16.41
CA TYR A 314 21.39 -18.80 -16.74
C TYR A 314 19.88 -18.62 -16.89
N ALA A 315 19.35 -17.50 -16.42
CA ALA A 315 18.03 -17.01 -16.80
C ALA A 315 18.16 -15.62 -17.40
N THR A 316 17.32 -15.32 -18.39
CA THR A 316 17.19 -13.97 -18.93
C THR A 316 15.77 -13.48 -18.73
N ARG A 317 15.63 -12.21 -18.34
CA ARG A 317 14.36 -11.53 -18.15
C ARG A 317 14.40 -10.21 -18.89
N THR A 318 13.32 -9.91 -19.59
CA THR A 318 13.16 -8.66 -20.33
C THR A 318 11.95 -7.94 -19.77
N PHE A 319 12.13 -6.67 -19.42
CA PHE A 319 11.09 -5.81 -18.86
C PHE A 319 10.95 -4.58 -19.74
N PHE A 320 9.73 -4.10 -19.94
CA PHE A 320 9.48 -2.81 -20.56
C PHE A 320 9.31 -1.77 -19.46
N ILE A 321 10.35 -0.96 -19.25
CA ILE A 321 10.42 0.04 -18.19
C ILE A 321 9.78 1.33 -18.66
N LYS A 322 9.09 1.99 -17.74
CA LYS A 322 8.50 3.31 -17.93
C LYS A 322 9.06 4.29 -16.91
N LYS A 323 9.19 5.57 -17.28
CA LYS A 323 9.70 6.68 -16.45
C LYS A 323 9.01 6.86 -15.11
N ASN A 324 7.76 6.42 -15.02
CA ASN A 324 6.95 6.49 -13.81
C ASN A 324 7.04 5.24 -12.92
N LEU A 325 7.93 4.28 -13.24
CA LEU A 325 8.17 3.11 -12.40
C LEU A 325 9.32 3.43 -11.44
N PRO A 326 9.05 3.77 -10.16
CA PRO A 326 10.09 4.20 -9.24
C PRO A 326 11.04 3.05 -8.81
N LYS A 327 10.57 1.80 -8.97
CA LYS A 327 11.28 0.62 -8.53
C LYS A 327 10.77 -0.60 -9.28
N LEU A 328 11.68 -1.47 -9.68
CA LEU A 328 11.36 -2.75 -10.29
C LEU A 328 11.71 -3.87 -9.33
N ILE A 329 10.72 -4.70 -8.96
CA ILE A 329 10.91 -5.87 -8.11
C ILE A 329 10.85 -7.13 -8.98
N ILE A 330 11.89 -7.96 -8.91
CA ILE A 330 12.07 -9.15 -9.75
C ILE A 330 12.23 -10.37 -8.87
N HIS A 331 11.51 -11.44 -9.22
CA HIS A 331 11.67 -12.74 -8.60
C HIS A 331 12.10 -13.75 -9.66
N SER A 332 13.21 -14.45 -9.41
CA SER A 332 13.75 -15.45 -10.33
C SER A 332 14.00 -16.76 -9.60
N PHE A 333 13.35 -17.82 -10.06
CA PHE A 333 13.50 -19.15 -9.49
C PHE A 333 14.50 -19.99 -10.27
N ALA A 334 15.34 -20.73 -9.55
CA ALA A 334 16.06 -21.88 -10.04
C ALA A 334 16.02 -23.00 -9.01
N TYR A 335 16.16 -24.24 -9.46
CA TYR A 335 16.06 -25.41 -8.59
C TYR A 335 17.36 -26.19 -8.59
N SER A 336 17.62 -26.86 -7.47
CA SER A 336 18.86 -27.60 -7.28
C SER A 336 18.98 -28.75 -8.28
N LYS A 337 20.20 -28.96 -8.76
CA LYS A 337 20.63 -30.15 -9.52
C LYS A 337 20.50 -31.41 -8.68
N TYR A 338 20.65 -31.28 -7.37
CA TYR A 338 20.53 -32.36 -6.40
C TYR A 338 19.14 -32.35 -5.75
N PRO A 339 18.49 -33.51 -5.58
CA PRO A 339 17.19 -33.58 -4.92
C PRO A 339 17.22 -32.97 -3.51
N PRO A 340 16.20 -32.19 -3.13
CA PRO A 340 16.06 -31.71 -1.76
C PRO A 340 15.85 -32.90 -0.81
N LYS A 341 16.56 -32.90 0.32
CA LYS A 341 16.44 -33.94 1.34
C LYS A 341 15.25 -33.65 2.26
N PRO A 342 14.17 -34.46 2.24
CA PRO A 342 13.04 -34.23 3.12
C PRO A 342 13.43 -34.42 4.58
N LYS A 343 12.86 -33.59 5.44
CA LYS A 343 13.06 -33.56 6.88
C LYS A 343 12.03 -34.44 7.54
N VAL A 344 12.47 -35.57 8.11
CA VAL A 344 11.57 -36.57 8.67
C VAL A 344 11.87 -36.76 10.14
N SER A 345 10.84 -36.75 10.98
CA SER A 345 10.97 -37.12 12.39
C SER A 345 10.21 -38.42 12.67
N VAL A 346 10.89 -39.40 13.26
CA VAL A 346 10.24 -40.62 13.75
C VAL A 346 10.03 -40.43 15.24
N LEU A 347 8.79 -40.14 15.64
CA LEU A 347 8.45 -39.93 17.03
C LEU A 347 8.46 -41.27 17.79
N PRO A 348 8.78 -41.27 19.11
CA PRO A 348 8.75 -42.48 19.91
C PRO A 348 7.42 -43.19 19.77
N PHE A 349 7.46 -44.46 19.36
CA PHE A 349 6.24 -45.26 19.30
C PHE A 349 5.73 -45.52 20.72
N ASN A 350 4.44 -45.25 20.92
CA ASN A 350 3.81 -45.28 22.22
C ASN A 350 3.40 -46.71 22.61
N VAL A 351 3.22 -46.95 23.91
CA VAL A 351 2.67 -48.21 24.42
C VAL A 351 1.31 -47.94 25.01
N LYS A 352 0.27 -48.57 24.45
CA LYS A 352 -1.12 -48.47 24.95
C LYS A 352 -1.46 -49.70 25.80
N ASP A 353 -0.60 -49.99 26.78
CA ASP A 353 -0.73 -51.15 27.65
C ASP A 353 -0.31 -50.77 29.07
N LYS A 354 -1.22 -50.96 30.04
CA LYS A 354 -0.98 -50.70 31.47
C LYS A 354 -0.67 -52.00 32.25
N SER A 355 -0.52 -53.13 31.55
CA SER A 355 -0.22 -54.42 32.17
C SER A 355 1.27 -54.56 32.53
N LYS A 356 1.63 -55.69 33.15
CA LYS A 356 3.02 -56.08 33.44
C LYS A 356 3.93 -56.14 32.20
N ASP A 357 3.35 -56.22 31.00
CA ASP A 357 4.10 -56.27 29.73
C ASP A 357 4.53 -54.88 29.22
N ALA A 358 4.11 -53.79 29.88
CA ALA A 358 4.38 -52.42 29.44
C ALA A 358 5.87 -52.13 29.25
N ALA A 359 6.73 -52.52 30.20
CA ALA A 359 8.18 -52.32 30.11
C ALA A 359 8.81 -53.09 28.93
N PHE A 360 8.34 -54.32 28.68
CA PHE A 360 8.75 -55.12 27.53
C PHE A 360 8.33 -54.45 26.22
N LEU A 361 7.09 -53.98 26.13
CA LEU A 361 6.60 -53.26 24.95
C LEU A 361 7.36 -51.95 24.73
N GLN A 362 7.73 -51.22 25.79
CA GLN A 362 8.46 -49.96 25.69
C GLN A 362 9.85 -50.16 25.05
N ARG A 363 10.57 -51.21 25.47
CA ARG A 363 11.86 -51.58 24.86
C ARG A 363 11.71 -51.93 23.38
N ASN A 364 10.66 -52.67 23.03
CA ASN A 364 10.38 -53.05 21.65
C ASN A 364 9.92 -51.88 20.77
N ALA A 365 9.15 -50.95 21.34
CA ALA A 365 8.75 -49.72 20.67
C ALA A 365 9.96 -48.85 20.34
N LEU A 366 10.88 -48.67 21.30
CA LEU A 366 12.15 -47.96 21.09
C LEU A 366 13.02 -48.67 20.04
N PHE A 367 13.13 -50.00 20.10
CA PHE A 367 13.87 -50.77 19.11
C PHE A 367 13.30 -50.59 17.71
N LEU A 368 11.97 -50.70 17.55
CA LEU A 368 11.30 -50.50 16.28
C LEU A 368 11.52 -49.07 15.75
N THR A 369 11.34 -48.05 16.61
CA THR A 369 11.57 -46.63 16.28
C THR A 369 12.98 -46.43 15.72
N ARG A 370 14.02 -46.85 16.46
CA ARG A 370 15.43 -46.72 16.05
C ARG A 370 15.73 -47.46 14.75
N ARG A 371 15.16 -48.66 14.56
CA ARG A 371 15.37 -49.41 13.32
C ARG A 371 14.78 -48.70 12.11
N VAL A 372 13.59 -48.11 12.24
CA VAL A 372 13.01 -47.29 11.17
C VAL A 372 13.90 -46.09 10.86
N GLU A 373 14.39 -45.39 11.89
CA GLU A 373 15.36 -44.29 11.70
C GLU A 373 16.63 -44.76 10.97
N ASP A 374 17.22 -45.89 11.36
CA ASP A 374 18.43 -46.42 10.72
C ASP A 374 18.20 -46.74 9.23
N TYR A 375 17.05 -47.32 8.89
CA TYR A 375 16.67 -47.56 7.50
C TYR A 375 16.48 -46.26 6.71
N LEU A 376 15.88 -45.22 7.29
CA LEU A 376 15.75 -43.92 6.63
C LEU A 376 17.11 -43.19 6.49
N ARG A 377 17.96 -43.27 7.52
CA ARG A 377 19.28 -42.63 7.59
C ARG A 377 20.27 -43.25 6.61
N SER A 378 20.31 -44.59 6.53
CA SER A 378 21.23 -45.34 5.66
C SER A 378 21.08 -44.98 4.18
N ASN A 379 19.88 -44.60 3.75
CA ASN A 379 19.61 -44.21 2.37
C ASN A 379 20.14 -42.80 2.01
N ARG A 380 20.53 -41.97 2.98
CA ARG A 380 21.06 -40.58 2.80
C ARG A 380 20.15 -39.61 2.02
N ILE A 381 18.90 -40.00 1.75
CA ILE A 381 17.88 -39.22 1.03
C ILE A 381 17.14 -38.30 1.99
N TYR A 382 16.86 -38.77 3.20
CA TYR A 382 16.14 -38.02 4.23
C TYR A 382 17.13 -37.39 5.21
N ARG A 383 16.76 -36.22 5.73
CA ARG A 383 17.39 -35.60 6.88
C ARG A 383 16.54 -35.91 8.10
N LEU A 384 17.03 -36.78 8.99
CA LEU A 384 16.32 -37.04 10.23
C LEU A 384 16.37 -35.83 11.16
N VAL A 385 15.23 -35.49 11.73
CA VAL A 385 15.05 -34.43 12.72
C VAL A 385 14.75 -35.07 14.06
N SER A 386 15.38 -34.56 15.13
CA SER A 386 15.19 -35.08 16.48
C SER A 386 13.71 -35.09 16.88
N ALA A 387 13.27 -36.19 17.46
CA ALA A 387 11.91 -36.30 17.98
C ALA A 387 11.66 -35.32 19.12
N ASP A 388 12.65 -35.10 20.00
CA ASP A 388 12.53 -34.17 21.13
C ASP A 388 12.38 -32.72 20.64
N GLU A 389 13.14 -32.32 19.61
CA GLU A 389 13.01 -31.00 18.99
C GLU A 389 11.64 -30.83 18.33
N THR A 390 11.18 -31.88 17.63
CA THR A 390 9.88 -31.87 16.95
C THR A 390 8.74 -31.75 17.95
N LEU A 391 8.75 -32.55 19.03
CA LEU A 391 7.74 -32.51 20.09
C LEU A 391 7.74 -31.18 20.84
N LYS A 392 8.92 -30.61 21.15
CA LYS A 392 9.02 -29.28 21.77
C LYS A 392 8.37 -28.21 20.90
N LEU A 393 8.65 -28.21 19.60
CA LEU A 393 8.04 -27.28 18.65
C LEU A 393 6.53 -27.52 18.54
N PHE A 394 6.08 -28.76 18.42
CA PHE A 394 4.65 -29.07 18.29
C PHE A 394 3.87 -28.63 19.53
N ASN A 395 4.43 -28.85 20.73
CA ASN A 395 3.85 -28.37 21.98
C ASN A 395 3.80 -26.83 22.04
N GLN A 396 4.83 -26.13 21.55
CA GLN A 396 4.85 -24.66 21.51
C GLN A 396 3.72 -24.06 20.65
N PHE A 397 3.23 -24.79 19.64
CA PHE A 397 2.15 -24.37 18.75
C PHE A 397 0.84 -25.14 18.99
N ASP A 398 0.70 -25.80 20.15
CA ASP A 398 -0.50 -26.56 20.56
C ASP A 398 -0.97 -27.62 19.54
N ILE A 399 -0.04 -28.22 18.80
CA ILE A 399 -0.35 -29.22 17.77
C ILE A 399 -0.61 -30.58 18.44
N LYS A 400 -1.89 -30.98 18.43
CA LYS A 400 -2.32 -32.30 18.92
C LYS A 400 -2.10 -33.37 17.85
N LEU A 401 -1.24 -34.33 18.12
CA LEU A 401 -0.99 -35.48 17.24
C LEU A 401 -2.24 -36.36 17.11
N GLY A 402 -2.68 -36.64 15.87
CA GLY A 402 -3.93 -37.35 15.59
C GLY A 402 -4.15 -37.59 14.10
N GLU A 403 -5.38 -37.96 13.73
CA GLU A 403 -5.77 -38.07 12.32
C GLU A 403 -6.06 -36.66 11.75
N ASN A 404 -5.50 -36.35 10.58
CA ASN A 404 -5.65 -35.07 9.87
C ASN A 404 -4.88 -33.86 10.45
N VAL A 405 -3.77 -34.10 11.13
CA VAL A 405 -2.88 -33.02 11.60
C VAL A 405 -2.10 -32.43 10.42
N SER A 406 -2.21 -31.11 10.21
CA SER A 406 -1.39 -30.35 9.28
C SER A 406 -0.74 -29.16 9.99
N TRP A 407 0.48 -28.83 9.59
CA TRP A 407 1.20 -27.64 10.04
C TRP A 407 1.70 -26.80 8.86
N ASN A 408 1.07 -26.96 7.69
CA ASN A 408 1.43 -26.25 6.45
C ASN A 408 1.34 -24.72 6.61
N ASP A 409 0.39 -24.25 7.42
CA ASP A 409 0.15 -22.82 7.64
C ASP A 409 1.03 -22.23 8.75
N ILE A 410 1.91 -23.03 9.37
CA ILE A 410 2.80 -22.61 10.46
C ILE A 410 4.23 -22.57 9.93
N PRO A 411 4.76 -21.38 9.52
CA PRO A 411 6.02 -21.29 8.78
C PRO A 411 7.23 -21.86 9.52
N ILE A 412 7.25 -21.75 10.85
CA ILE A 412 8.34 -22.25 11.70
C ILE A 412 8.36 -23.79 11.68
N LEU A 413 7.20 -24.44 11.87
CA LEU A 413 7.08 -25.90 11.82
C LEU A 413 7.35 -26.44 10.41
N LYS A 414 6.82 -25.78 9.38
CA LYS A 414 7.07 -26.13 7.98
C LYS A 414 8.55 -26.07 7.62
N LYS A 415 9.30 -25.12 8.18
CA LYS A 415 10.76 -25.06 8.03
C LYS A 415 11.48 -26.14 8.85
N ALA A 416 10.88 -26.67 9.91
CA ALA A 416 11.52 -27.64 10.80
C ALA A 416 11.39 -29.09 10.30
N VAL A 417 10.18 -29.51 9.91
CA VAL A 417 9.85 -30.91 9.60
C VAL A 417 8.84 -31.02 8.45
N ASP A 418 9.13 -31.89 7.48
CA ASP A 418 8.30 -32.13 6.29
C ASP A 418 7.35 -33.33 6.52
N SER A 419 7.73 -34.29 7.36
CA SER A 419 6.88 -35.42 7.74
C SER A 419 7.22 -35.95 9.13
N ILE A 420 6.19 -36.42 9.84
CA ILE A 420 6.33 -37.13 11.11
C ILE A 420 5.83 -38.56 10.96
N MET A 421 6.45 -39.47 11.70
CA MET A 421 5.97 -40.83 11.87
C MET A 421 5.62 -41.07 13.33
N ILE A 422 4.40 -41.55 13.57
CA ILE A 422 3.86 -41.88 14.89
C ILE A 422 3.42 -43.34 14.89
N GLY A 423 3.42 -43.97 16.05
CA GLY A 423 2.94 -45.33 16.16
C GLY A 423 2.60 -45.72 17.57
N ASP A 424 1.93 -46.85 17.71
CA ASP A 424 1.67 -47.49 18.99
C ASP A 424 1.77 -49.01 18.92
N LEU A 425 2.15 -49.59 20.06
CA LEU A 425 2.29 -51.01 20.27
C LEU A 425 1.33 -51.47 21.37
N LYS A 426 0.71 -52.64 21.15
CA LYS A 426 -0.16 -53.31 22.13
C LYS A 426 0.09 -54.82 22.14
N LYS A 427 0.14 -55.43 23.33
CA LYS A 427 0.26 -56.89 23.43
C LYS A 427 -1.00 -57.59 22.93
N SER A 428 -0.84 -58.72 22.25
CA SER A 428 -1.93 -59.61 21.85
C SER A 428 -1.47 -61.07 21.92
N GLY A 429 -1.55 -61.67 23.11
CA GLY A 429 -1.04 -63.03 23.37
C GLY A 429 0.46 -63.12 23.07
N LYS A 430 0.91 -64.09 22.27
CA LYS A 430 2.31 -64.20 21.81
C LYS A 430 2.74 -63.13 20.78
N TYR A 431 1.79 -62.34 20.27
CA TYR A 431 2.02 -61.33 19.25
C TYR A 431 2.07 -59.92 19.83
N ILE A 432 2.54 -58.99 19.00
CA ILE A 432 2.50 -57.55 19.23
C ILE A 432 1.74 -56.95 18.04
N ASN A 433 0.67 -56.22 18.36
CA ASN A 433 -0.02 -55.39 17.38
C ASN A 433 0.72 -54.06 17.30
N VAL A 434 1.05 -53.66 16.08
CA VAL A 434 1.80 -52.44 15.77
C VAL A 434 0.96 -51.62 14.82
N ASN A 435 0.64 -50.38 15.21
CA ASN A 435 0.04 -49.37 14.35
C ASN A 435 1.09 -48.29 14.07
N VAL A 436 1.37 -48.00 12.81
CA VAL A 436 2.26 -46.91 12.41
C VAL A 436 1.59 -46.05 11.34
N LYS A 437 1.70 -44.75 11.53
CA LYS A 437 1.22 -43.72 10.59
C LYS A 437 2.35 -42.75 10.29
N ALA A 438 2.45 -42.33 9.04
CA ALA A 438 3.32 -41.22 8.66
C ALA A 438 2.49 -40.13 7.97
N ILE A 439 2.67 -38.90 8.40
CA ILE A 439 1.86 -37.74 8.01
C ILE A 439 2.81 -36.66 7.50
N ASN A 440 2.52 -36.08 6.34
CA ASN A 440 3.27 -34.94 5.80
C ASN A 440 2.78 -33.61 6.40
N TYR A 441 3.56 -32.53 6.22
CA TYR A 441 3.22 -31.19 6.71
C TYR A 441 1.84 -30.69 6.26
N ASP A 442 1.39 -31.13 5.10
CA ASP A 442 0.12 -30.79 4.47
C ASP A 442 -1.04 -31.75 4.84
N GLY A 443 -0.84 -32.56 5.87
CA GLY A 443 -1.84 -33.45 6.45
C GLY A 443 -2.01 -34.81 5.75
N ILE A 444 -1.28 -35.06 4.65
CA ILE A 444 -1.44 -36.32 3.91
C ILE A 444 -0.88 -37.48 4.72
N LEU A 445 -1.70 -38.51 4.89
CA LEU A 445 -1.26 -39.81 5.38
C LEU A 445 -0.51 -40.56 4.28
N VAL A 446 0.81 -40.68 4.40
CA VAL A 446 1.66 -41.39 3.42
C VAL A 446 1.89 -42.85 3.80
N VAL A 447 1.85 -43.19 5.09
CA VAL A 447 1.90 -44.59 5.56
C VAL A 447 0.75 -44.82 6.53
N LYS A 448 0.05 -45.94 6.36
CA LYS A 448 -0.84 -46.55 7.36
C LYS A 448 -0.53 -48.03 7.41
N LYS A 449 0.08 -48.49 8.49
CA LYS A 449 0.51 -49.88 8.67
C LYS A 449 -0.07 -50.43 9.96
N GLU A 450 -0.88 -51.47 9.83
CA GLU A 450 -1.43 -52.24 10.94
C GLU A 450 -0.93 -53.68 10.80
N SER A 451 -0.08 -54.09 11.74
CA SER A 451 0.62 -55.37 11.65
C SER A 451 0.52 -56.13 12.97
N LYS A 452 0.26 -57.44 12.89
CA LYS A 452 0.35 -58.36 14.02
C LYS A 452 1.58 -59.24 13.84
N VAL A 453 2.60 -59.04 14.66
CA VAL A 453 3.92 -59.68 14.48
C VAL A 453 4.39 -60.42 15.73
N LEU A 454 5.21 -61.44 15.52
CA LEU A 454 6.04 -62.02 16.59
C LEU A 454 7.23 -61.10 16.87
N LEU A 455 7.87 -61.26 18.05
CA LEU A 455 9.06 -60.49 18.44
C LEU A 455 10.17 -60.51 17.36
N ARG A 456 10.48 -61.68 16.82
CA ARG A 456 11.46 -61.86 15.73
C ARG A 456 11.10 -61.10 14.44
N GLY A 457 9.83 -60.74 14.26
CA GLY A 457 9.31 -60.05 13.09
C GLY A 457 9.48 -58.52 13.12
N ILE A 458 9.82 -57.93 14.28
CA ILE A 458 9.90 -56.46 14.43
C ILE A 458 10.95 -55.84 13.48
N LYS A 459 12.09 -56.50 13.27
CA LYS A 459 13.15 -56.01 12.37
C LYS A 459 12.65 -55.90 10.92
N ARG A 460 11.99 -56.95 10.43
CA ARG A 460 11.41 -56.97 9.08
C ARG A 460 10.29 -55.94 8.95
N LEU A 461 9.46 -55.79 9.98
CA LEU A 461 8.42 -54.76 9.99
C LEU A 461 9.00 -53.34 9.90
N ALA A 462 10.12 -53.05 10.58
CA ALA A 462 10.79 -51.75 10.48
C ALA A 462 11.24 -51.44 9.04
N GLU A 463 11.80 -52.44 8.35
CA GLU A 463 12.22 -52.33 6.95
C GLU A 463 11.02 -52.09 6.03
N ASP A 464 9.93 -52.83 6.22
CA ASP A 464 8.71 -52.69 5.44
C ASP A 464 8.09 -51.30 5.64
N ILE A 465 8.03 -50.78 6.88
CA ILE A 465 7.55 -49.42 7.18
C ILE A 465 8.40 -48.37 6.45
N ALA A 466 9.73 -48.49 6.52
CA ALA A 466 10.63 -47.55 5.86
C ALA A 466 10.49 -47.61 4.32
N LYS A 467 10.38 -48.81 3.74
CA LYS A 467 10.13 -48.99 2.29
C LYS A 467 8.79 -48.41 1.86
N ASP A 468 7.73 -48.67 2.61
CA ASP A 468 6.39 -48.12 2.36
C ASP A 468 6.42 -46.58 2.39
N PHE A 469 7.11 -46.00 3.37
CA PHE A 469 7.31 -44.56 3.46
C PHE A 469 8.06 -44.00 2.25
N MET A 470 9.20 -44.58 1.88
CA MET A 470 10.00 -44.11 0.75
C MET A 470 9.26 -44.20 -0.59
N ARG A 471 8.39 -45.20 -0.73
CA ARG A 471 7.62 -45.45 -1.94
C ARG A 471 6.50 -44.42 -2.09
N ARG A 472 5.83 -44.07 -0.99
CA ARG A 472 4.64 -43.20 -0.98
C ARG A 472 4.92 -41.72 -0.72
N PHE A 473 6.06 -41.37 -0.13
CA PHE A 473 6.45 -39.99 0.10
C PHE A 473 6.54 -39.23 -1.24
N GLN A 474 5.89 -38.07 -1.32
CA GLN A 474 5.87 -37.23 -2.54
C GLN A 474 7.18 -36.46 -2.69
N ILE A 475 8.23 -37.18 -3.07
CA ILE A 475 9.55 -36.60 -3.27
C ILE A 475 9.52 -35.56 -4.39
N GLU A 476 10.25 -34.47 -4.17
CA GLU A 476 10.42 -33.39 -5.13
C GLU A 476 11.79 -33.47 -5.82
N GLY A 477 11.86 -32.97 -7.04
CA GLY A 477 13.07 -32.96 -7.85
C GLY A 477 13.02 -31.88 -8.92
N THR A 478 13.88 -32.03 -9.91
CA THR A 478 14.07 -31.07 -11.01
C THR A 478 14.29 -31.81 -12.32
N ILE A 479 13.73 -31.29 -13.42
CA ILE A 479 14.12 -31.70 -14.78
C ILE A 479 15.55 -31.22 -15.06
N VAL A 480 16.47 -32.15 -15.33
CA VAL A 480 17.89 -31.85 -15.52
C VAL A 480 18.31 -31.69 -16.98
N SER A 481 17.66 -32.42 -17.89
CA SER A 481 17.89 -32.33 -19.32
C SER A 481 16.67 -32.82 -20.10
N ILE A 482 16.56 -32.36 -21.34
CA ILE A 482 15.52 -32.76 -22.28
C ILE A 482 16.23 -33.07 -23.60
N SER A 483 16.03 -34.28 -24.11
CA SER A 483 16.53 -34.71 -25.42
C SER A 483 15.43 -35.53 -26.11
N LYS A 484 15.67 -36.81 -26.42
CA LYS A 484 14.61 -37.74 -26.85
C LYS A 484 13.58 -37.98 -25.73
N ASN A 485 14.05 -37.99 -24.48
CA ASN A 485 13.23 -38.14 -23.27
C ASN A 485 13.48 -36.97 -22.31
N VAL A 486 12.62 -36.83 -21.31
CA VAL A 486 12.79 -35.88 -20.20
C VAL A 486 13.52 -36.56 -19.05
N TYR A 487 14.65 -36.02 -18.60
CA TYR A 487 15.42 -36.60 -17.50
C TYR A 487 15.21 -35.81 -16.21
N ILE A 488 14.95 -36.54 -15.13
CA ILE A 488 14.72 -35.98 -13.80
C ILE A 488 15.82 -36.42 -12.84
N ASN A 489 16.20 -35.58 -11.88
CA ASN A 489 17.25 -35.90 -10.88
C ASN A 489 16.82 -36.89 -9.78
N LEU A 490 15.83 -37.72 -10.04
CA LEU A 490 15.30 -38.71 -9.11
C LEU A 490 15.43 -40.10 -9.73
N GLY A 491 15.86 -41.08 -8.94
CA GLY A 491 16.06 -42.47 -9.38
C GLY A 491 15.58 -43.50 -8.37
N SER A 492 16.01 -44.75 -8.56
CA SER A 492 15.61 -45.89 -7.73
C SER A 492 16.01 -45.74 -6.26
N ARG A 493 17.09 -45.01 -5.97
CA ARG A 493 17.45 -44.68 -4.57
C ARG A 493 16.31 -43.91 -3.90
N GLN A 494 15.72 -42.94 -4.58
CA GLN A 494 14.55 -42.16 -4.13
C GLN A 494 13.22 -42.93 -4.24
N GLY A 495 13.28 -44.26 -4.45
CA GLY A 495 12.11 -45.11 -4.56
C GLY A 495 11.36 -45.00 -5.89
N VAL A 496 11.91 -44.30 -6.89
CA VAL A 496 11.32 -44.16 -8.23
C VAL A 496 11.39 -45.48 -8.99
N LYS A 497 10.31 -45.84 -9.69
CA LYS A 497 10.16 -47.02 -10.54
C LYS A 497 9.52 -46.62 -11.88
N LYS A 498 9.67 -47.50 -12.87
CA LYS A 498 8.93 -47.42 -14.13
C LYS A 498 7.41 -47.35 -13.86
N GLY A 499 6.74 -46.46 -14.58
CA GLY A 499 5.31 -46.17 -14.46
C GLY A 499 4.93 -45.08 -13.46
N ASP A 500 5.86 -44.62 -12.61
CA ASP A 500 5.57 -43.54 -11.67
C ASP A 500 5.28 -42.22 -12.41
N ILE A 501 4.37 -41.42 -11.87
CA ILE A 501 3.98 -40.12 -12.43
C ILE A 501 4.60 -38.98 -11.62
N PHE A 502 5.04 -37.95 -12.34
CA PHE A 502 5.52 -36.69 -11.78
C PHE A 502 4.79 -35.52 -12.41
N TYR A 503 4.41 -34.55 -11.58
CA TYR A 503 3.88 -33.27 -12.03
C TYR A 503 4.97 -32.21 -11.94
N GLY A 504 5.17 -31.46 -13.02
CA GLY A 504 6.07 -30.32 -13.06
C GLY A 504 5.34 -29.01 -12.84
N TYR A 505 6.02 -28.08 -12.17
CA TYR A 505 5.42 -26.84 -11.69
C TYR A 505 6.28 -25.62 -12.04
N LYS A 506 5.60 -24.52 -12.34
CA LYS A 506 6.18 -23.20 -12.51
C LYS A 506 5.65 -22.26 -11.44
N ASN A 507 6.56 -21.66 -10.67
CA ASN A 507 6.22 -20.56 -9.77
C ASN A 507 6.21 -19.26 -10.57
N TYR A 508 5.19 -18.44 -10.35
CA TYR A 508 5.10 -17.08 -10.85
C TYR A 508 4.59 -16.16 -9.76
N PHE A 509 4.92 -14.87 -9.87
CA PHE A 509 4.38 -13.87 -8.96
C PHE A 509 3.09 -13.33 -9.54
N ASP A 510 1.98 -13.46 -8.82
CA ASP A 510 0.68 -12.95 -9.22
C ASP A 510 0.49 -11.54 -8.61
N SER A 511 0.47 -10.54 -9.49
CA SER A 511 0.34 -9.13 -9.09
C SER A 511 -1.05 -8.81 -8.51
N SER A 512 -2.06 -9.64 -8.77
CA SER A 512 -3.41 -9.45 -8.24
C SER A 512 -3.53 -9.91 -6.78
N THR A 513 -2.85 -10.99 -6.42
CA THR A 513 -2.83 -11.53 -5.05
C THR A 513 -1.62 -11.02 -4.24
N ASN A 514 -0.64 -10.42 -4.91
CA ASN A 514 0.67 -10.05 -4.35
C ASN A 514 1.36 -11.24 -3.67
N LYS A 515 1.18 -12.44 -4.25
CA LYS A 515 1.69 -13.72 -3.73
C LYS A 515 2.33 -14.53 -4.85
N TYR A 516 3.10 -15.53 -4.44
CA TYR A 516 3.56 -16.57 -5.35
C TYR A 516 2.45 -17.57 -5.58
N GLU A 517 2.14 -17.77 -6.84
CA GLU A 517 1.24 -18.82 -7.29
C GLU A 517 2.06 -19.88 -8.00
N ARG A 518 1.61 -21.12 -7.87
CA ARG A 518 2.20 -22.26 -8.54
C ARG A 518 1.23 -22.75 -9.61
N LYS A 519 1.75 -23.00 -10.81
CA LYS A 519 0.98 -23.62 -11.89
C LYS A 519 1.59 -24.96 -12.27
N ARG A 520 0.78 -26.00 -12.40
CA ARG A 520 1.17 -27.26 -13.04
C ARG A 520 1.37 -27.04 -14.53
N VAL A 521 2.50 -27.48 -15.07
CA VAL A 521 2.90 -27.22 -16.46
C VAL A 521 3.20 -28.48 -17.27
N VAL A 522 3.46 -29.61 -16.60
CA VAL A 522 3.74 -30.87 -17.29
C VAL A 522 3.36 -32.06 -16.41
N LYS A 523 2.92 -33.15 -17.04
CA LYS A 523 2.76 -34.49 -16.45
C LYS A 523 3.75 -35.43 -17.13
N LEU A 524 4.61 -36.05 -16.35
CA LEU A 524 5.66 -36.94 -16.78
C LEU A 524 5.40 -38.36 -16.28
N LYS A 525 5.69 -39.36 -17.11
CA LYS A 525 5.63 -40.76 -16.73
C LYS A 525 7.00 -41.41 -16.88
N VAL A 526 7.47 -42.05 -15.82
CA VAL A 526 8.79 -42.69 -15.81
C VAL A 526 8.77 -43.93 -16.70
N ILE A 527 9.66 -43.97 -17.69
CA ILE A 527 9.79 -45.11 -18.62
C ILE A 527 10.97 -46.01 -18.24
N GLU A 528 12.04 -45.41 -17.71
CA GLU A 528 13.26 -46.06 -17.30
C GLU A 528 13.89 -45.29 -16.14
N ASN A 529 14.56 -46.00 -15.22
CA ASN A 529 15.19 -45.40 -14.06
C ASN A 529 16.56 -46.01 -13.79
N SER A 530 17.50 -45.14 -13.43
CA SER A 530 18.80 -45.50 -12.86
C SER A 530 18.82 -45.19 -11.35
N SER A 531 19.99 -45.27 -10.71
CA SER A 531 20.12 -45.03 -9.27
C SER A 531 19.70 -43.63 -8.82
N ASN A 532 20.02 -42.58 -9.60
CA ASN A 532 19.78 -41.17 -9.24
C ASN A 532 19.06 -40.35 -10.32
N VAL A 533 18.82 -40.92 -11.50
CA VAL A 533 18.19 -40.23 -12.63
C VAL A 533 17.16 -41.15 -13.26
N SER A 534 16.02 -40.60 -13.68
CA SER A 534 15.00 -41.34 -14.43
C SER A 534 14.69 -40.63 -15.75
N ALA A 535 14.48 -41.43 -16.79
CA ALA A 535 13.96 -40.98 -18.07
C ALA A 535 12.43 -41.06 -18.04
N CYS A 536 11.79 -40.01 -18.54
CA CYS A 536 10.34 -39.86 -18.56
C CYS A 536 9.85 -39.51 -19.95
N GLU A 537 8.67 -40.02 -20.29
CA GLU A 537 7.86 -39.51 -21.39
C GLU A 537 6.95 -38.38 -20.89
N VAL A 538 6.60 -37.45 -21.79
CA VAL A 538 5.63 -36.38 -21.51
C VAL A 538 4.24 -36.93 -21.79
N GLU A 539 3.43 -37.11 -20.76
CA GLU A 539 2.05 -37.58 -20.89
C GLU A 539 1.11 -36.40 -21.24
N ASN A 540 1.37 -35.24 -20.64
CA ASN A 540 0.64 -34.02 -20.92
C ASN A 540 1.55 -32.80 -20.65
N ILE A 541 1.37 -31.73 -21.40
CA ILE A 541 2.03 -30.45 -21.20
C ILE A 541 1.00 -29.34 -21.34
N LEU A 542 1.13 -28.31 -20.50
CA LEU A 542 0.30 -27.12 -20.59
C LEU A 542 0.42 -26.49 -21.98
N GLU A 543 -0.71 -26.17 -22.60
CA GLU A 543 -0.73 -25.55 -23.92
C GLU A 543 0.06 -24.22 -23.92
N GLY A 544 0.91 -24.04 -24.94
CA GLY A 544 1.80 -22.89 -25.07
C GLY A 544 2.99 -22.87 -24.11
N TYR A 545 3.16 -23.88 -23.25
CA TYR A 545 4.32 -23.98 -22.36
C TYR A 545 5.50 -24.67 -23.06
N LEU A 546 6.63 -23.98 -23.16
CA LEU A 546 7.90 -24.58 -23.58
C LEU A 546 8.54 -25.30 -22.38
N LEU A 547 8.66 -26.62 -22.46
CA LEU A 547 9.34 -27.40 -21.43
C LEU A 547 10.86 -27.20 -21.53
N GLU A 548 11.46 -26.73 -20.43
CA GLU A 548 12.90 -26.49 -20.33
C GLU A 548 13.49 -27.21 -19.11
N PRO A 549 14.81 -27.49 -19.08
CA PRO A 549 15.50 -27.90 -17.87
C PRO A 549 15.33 -26.85 -16.75
N GLY A 550 15.23 -27.31 -15.50
CA GLY A 550 15.02 -26.44 -14.34
C GLY A 550 13.54 -26.27 -13.97
N VAL A 551 12.64 -27.09 -14.50
CA VAL A 551 11.28 -27.21 -13.98
C VAL A 551 11.29 -28.09 -12.72
N LYS A 552 10.72 -27.58 -11.62
CA LYS A 552 10.49 -28.35 -10.40
C LYS A 552 9.46 -29.43 -10.68
N ILE A 553 9.68 -30.63 -10.16
CA ILE A 553 8.72 -31.74 -10.23
C ILE A 553 8.40 -32.27 -8.83
N LYS A 554 7.21 -32.85 -8.69
CA LYS A 554 6.75 -33.54 -7.48
C LYS A 554 6.08 -34.84 -7.89
N ARG A 555 6.41 -35.93 -7.21
CA ARG A 555 5.79 -37.23 -7.48
C ARG A 555 4.28 -37.16 -7.22
N SER A 556 3.48 -37.76 -8.10
CA SER A 556 2.07 -37.99 -7.81
C SER A 556 1.92 -38.86 -6.57
N ARG A 557 0.81 -38.71 -5.85
CA ARG A 557 0.52 -39.60 -4.72
C ARG A 557 0.36 -41.03 -5.21
N GLU A 558 0.97 -41.96 -4.48
CA GLU A 558 0.67 -43.38 -4.62
C GLU A 558 -0.51 -43.70 -3.70
N ILE A 559 -1.57 -44.28 -4.26
CA ILE A 559 -2.85 -44.41 -3.56
C ILE A 559 -2.80 -45.60 -2.59
N ILE A 560 -3.12 -45.37 -1.32
CA ILE A 560 -3.14 -46.40 -0.25
C ILE A 560 -4.38 -47.30 -0.37
N SER A 561 -5.43 -46.81 -1.03
CA SER A 561 -6.76 -47.40 -1.21
C SER A 561 -7.13 -47.50 -2.71
N LYS A 562 -8.19 -48.23 -3.05
CA LYS A 562 -8.64 -48.31 -4.45
C LYS A 562 -9.18 -46.95 -4.89
N GLN A 563 -8.73 -46.47 -6.05
CA GLN A 563 -9.33 -45.31 -6.70
C GLN A 563 -10.77 -45.63 -7.11
N GLY A 564 -11.65 -44.66 -6.90
CA GLY A 564 -13.03 -44.68 -7.37
C GLY A 564 -13.45 -43.30 -7.84
N LEU A 565 -14.54 -43.23 -8.61
CA LEU A 565 -15.14 -41.95 -8.95
C LEU A 565 -15.89 -41.42 -7.72
N VAL A 566 -15.53 -40.23 -7.25
CA VAL A 566 -16.20 -39.53 -6.14
C VAL A 566 -16.80 -38.22 -6.62
N ASN A 567 -17.80 -37.74 -5.89
CA ASN A 567 -18.47 -36.48 -6.20
C ASN A 567 -17.88 -35.35 -5.34
N VAL A 568 -16.97 -34.57 -5.93
CA VAL A 568 -16.33 -33.44 -5.25
C VAL A 568 -17.33 -32.29 -5.15
N LYS A 569 -17.53 -31.77 -3.95
CA LYS A 569 -18.37 -30.58 -3.70
C LYS A 569 -17.49 -29.41 -3.26
N LEU A 570 -17.54 -28.32 -4.01
CA LEU A 570 -16.89 -27.06 -3.64
C LEU A 570 -17.96 -26.06 -3.19
N LYS A 571 -17.70 -25.33 -2.11
CA LYS A 571 -18.51 -24.20 -1.65
C LYS A 571 -17.67 -22.94 -1.69
N VAL A 572 -17.99 -22.03 -2.60
CA VAL A 572 -17.28 -20.77 -2.77
C VAL A 572 -17.93 -19.70 -1.90
N THR A 573 -17.15 -19.07 -1.03
CA THR A 573 -17.63 -18.04 -0.10
C THR A 573 -16.78 -16.77 -0.13
N GLU A 574 -17.41 -15.64 0.17
CA GLU A 574 -16.75 -14.37 0.47
C GLU A 574 -17.21 -13.93 1.87
N LYS A 575 -16.27 -13.83 2.82
CA LYS A 575 -16.58 -13.49 4.22
C LYS A 575 -17.74 -14.35 4.80
N GLY A 576 -17.76 -15.63 4.44
CA GLY A 576 -18.78 -16.60 4.87
C GLY A 576 -20.08 -16.59 4.07
N LYS A 577 -20.31 -15.61 3.18
CA LYS A 577 -21.49 -15.56 2.30
C LYS A 577 -21.25 -16.36 1.02
N PRO A 578 -22.24 -17.11 0.51
CA PRO A 578 -22.10 -17.87 -0.73
C PRO A 578 -21.86 -16.95 -1.94
N VAL A 579 -20.98 -17.36 -2.86
CA VAL A 579 -20.75 -16.64 -4.12
C VAL A 579 -21.35 -17.42 -5.28
N PRO A 580 -22.51 -17.00 -5.82
CA PRO A 580 -23.12 -17.66 -6.97
C PRO A 580 -22.48 -17.26 -8.30
N ASN A 581 -22.71 -18.08 -9.32
CA ASN A 581 -22.28 -17.87 -10.70
C ASN A 581 -20.76 -17.68 -10.87
N ALA A 582 -19.97 -18.26 -9.97
CA ALA A 582 -18.51 -18.30 -10.10
C ALA A 582 -18.12 -19.44 -11.03
N ASN A 583 -17.42 -19.14 -12.12
CA ASN A 583 -16.94 -20.14 -13.07
C ASN A 583 -15.84 -20.98 -12.41
N VAL A 584 -15.98 -22.29 -12.47
CA VAL A 584 -15.04 -23.25 -11.90
C VAL A 584 -14.42 -24.07 -13.02
N TYR A 585 -13.09 -24.05 -13.07
CA TYR A 585 -12.27 -24.85 -13.96
C TYR A 585 -11.45 -25.82 -13.11
N VAL A 586 -11.34 -27.06 -13.58
CA VAL A 586 -10.61 -28.14 -12.93
C VAL A 586 -9.69 -28.76 -13.96
N ASP A 587 -8.38 -28.73 -13.69
CA ASP A 587 -7.33 -29.10 -14.65
C ASP A 587 -7.60 -28.44 -16.02
N GLU A 588 -7.84 -27.12 -15.98
CA GLU A 588 -8.15 -26.23 -17.12
C GLU A 588 -9.46 -26.51 -17.86
N LYS A 589 -10.18 -27.58 -17.52
CA LYS A 589 -11.49 -27.88 -18.08
C LYS A 589 -12.59 -27.17 -17.30
N TRP A 590 -13.42 -26.41 -17.99
CA TRP A 590 -14.60 -25.79 -17.39
C TRP A 590 -15.55 -26.88 -16.84
N LYS A 591 -15.95 -26.75 -15.57
CA LYS A 591 -16.87 -27.68 -14.90
C LYS A 591 -18.26 -27.11 -14.70
N GLY A 592 -18.41 -25.79 -14.82
CA GLY A 592 -19.68 -25.11 -14.63
C GLY A 592 -19.53 -23.86 -13.77
N GLN A 593 -20.67 -23.42 -13.24
CA GLN A 593 -20.78 -22.29 -12.33
C GLN A 593 -21.32 -22.73 -10.98
N THR A 594 -20.97 -22.00 -9.91
CA THR A 594 -21.61 -22.19 -8.61
C THR A 594 -23.09 -21.80 -8.64
N ASP A 595 -23.93 -22.54 -7.93
CA ASP A 595 -25.35 -22.24 -7.77
C ASP A 595 -25.60 -21.08 -6.78
N ASN A 596 -26.86 -20.77 -6.49
CA ASN A 596 -27.27 -19.72 -5.54
C ASN A 596 -26.75 -19.93 -4.10
N SER A 597 -26.41 -21.16 -3.73
CA SER A 597 -25.80 -21.50 -2.43
C SER A 597 -24.26 -21.44 -2.46
N GLY A 598 -23.69 -21.00 -3.58
CA GLY A 598 -22.25 -20.94 -3.82
C GLY A 598 -21.64 -22.31 -4.03
N MET A 599 -22.44 -23.34 -4.35
CA MET A 599 -21.98 -24.71 -4.49
C MET A 599 -21.82 -25.14 -5.94
N ILE A 600 -20.82 -25.98 -6.19
CA ILE A 600 -20.70 -26.77 -7.43
C ILE A 600 -20.27 -28.19 -7.09
N SER A 601 -20.75 -29.16 -7.84
CA SER A 601 -20.30 -30.54 -7.73
C SER A 601 -19.84 -31.11 -9.07
N PHE A 602 -18.77 -31.88 -9.06
CA PHE A 602 -18.27 -32.58 -10.24
C PHE A 602 -17.64 -33.92 -9.84
N LYS A 603 -17.64 -34.85 -10.80
CA LYS A 603 -16.99 -36.15 -10.62
C LYS A 603 -15.48 -36.01 -10.79
N ALA A 604 -14.73 -36.58 -9.86
CA ALA A 604 -13.28 -36.74 -9.95
C ALA A 604 -12.86 -38.09 -9.39
N THR A 605 -11.66 -38.53 -9.73
CA THR A 605 -11.08 -39.74 -9.16
C THR A 605 -10.65 -39.46 -7.72
N SER A 606 -10.95 -40.35 -6.78
CA SER A 606 -10.47 -40.23 -5.41
C SER A 606 -8.94 -40.30 -5.36
N TYR A 607 -8.36 -39.60 -4.39
CA TYR A 607 -6.92 -39.52 -4.15
C TYR A 607 -6.10 -38.88 -5.27
N THR A 608 -6.73 -38.00 -6.06
CA THR A 608 -6.04 -37.14 -7.03
C THR A 608 -5.93 -35.71 -6.54
N ASP A 609 -4.91 -35.02 -7.01
CA ASP A 609 -4.76 -33.58 -6.83
C ASP A 609 -5.25 -32.85 -8.07
N LEU A 610 -6.15 -31.90 -7.89
CA LEU A 610 -6.82 -31.18 -8.97
C LEU A 610 -6.43 -29.70 -8.94
N ASP A 611 -5.98 -29.16 -10.07
CA ASP A 611 -5.76 -27.72 -10.19
C ASP A 611 -7.11 -27.02 -10.36
N VAL A 612 -7.49 -26.16 -9.42
CA VAL A 612 -8.77 -25.46 -9.43
C VAL A 612 -8.55 -23.98 -9.70
N LEU A 613 -9.18 -23.47 -10.75
CA LEU A 613 -9.34 -22.05 -11.01
C LEU A 613 -10.80 -21.67 -10.78
N ILE A 614 -11.05 -20.76 -9.85
CA ILE A 614 -12.36 -20.14 -9.66
C ILE A 614 -12.27 -18.69 -10.07
N TYR A 615 -13.11 -18.32 -11.03
CA TYR A 615 -13.19 -16.99 -11.59
C TYR A 615 -14.61 -16.44 -11.45
N LYS A 616 -14.72 -15.27 -10.84
CA LYS A 616 -15.94 -14.48 -10.80
C LYS A 616 -15.58 -13.03 -11.05
N ASP A 617 -16.34 -12.35 -11.92
CA ASP A 617 -16.14 -10.93 -12.17
C ASP A 617 -16.27 -10.12 -10.86
N GLY A 618 -15.38 -9.14 -10.66
CA GLY A 618 -15.24 -8.40 -9.40
C GLY A 618 -14.46 -9.11 -8.29
N TYR A 619 -14.05 -10.36 -8.49
CA TYR A 619 -13.25 -11.12 -7.52
C TYR A 619 -11.82 -11.32 -8.00
N ILE A 620 -10.91 -11.41 -7.04
CA ILE A 620 -9.56 -11.91 -7.29
C ILE A 620 -9.69 -13.41 -7.60
N PRO A 621 -9.21 -13.88 -8.76
CA PRO A 621 -9.30 -15.29 -9.12
C PRO A 621 -8.63 -16.16 -8.06
N PHE A 622 -9.27 -17.26 -7.69
CA PHE A 622 -8.66 -18.26 -6.82
C PHE A 622 -8.00 -19.33 -7.69
N ARG A 623 -6.74 -19.64 -7.40
CA ARG A 623 -5.98 -20.72 -8.02
C ARG A 623 -5.32 -21.51 -6.91
N ASP A 624 -5.66 -22.79 -6.81
CA ASP A 624 -5.02 -23.68 -5.85
C ASP A 624 -5.20 -25.14 -6.26
N GLU A 625 -4.36 -26.00 -5.69
CA GLU A 625 -4.46 -27.45 -5.84
C GLU A 625 -5.36 -28.00 -4.72
N ILE A 626 -6.52 -28.57 -5.09
CA ILE A 626 -7.37 -29.25 -4.12
C ILE A 626 -7.08 -30.75 -4.11
N LYS A 627 -7.15 -31.33 -2.91
CA LYS A 627 -6.93 -32.76 -2.69
C LYS A 627 -8.28 -33.46 -2.65
N VAL A 628 -8.47 -34.46 -3.51
CA VAL A 628 -9.67 -35.30 -3.50
C VAL A 628 -9.41 -36.51 -2.61
N GLU A 629 -10.18 -36.71 -1.55
CA GLU A 629 -10.10 -37.91 -0.69
C GLU A 629 -11.28 -38.86 -0.93
N ASP A 630 -11.28 -40.05 -0.31
CA ASP A 630 -12.38 -41.04 -0.40
C ASP A 630 -13.71 -40.54 0.16
N ARG A 631 -13.74 -39.41 0.88
CA ARG A 631 -14.93 -38.90 1.57
C ARG A 631 -15.34 -37.53 1.06
N ASN A 632 -16.60 -37.43 0.64
CA ASN A 632 -17.28 -36.21 0.21
C ASN A 632 -17.45 -35.21 1.37
N LYS A 633 -16.38 -34.50 1.73
CA LYS A 633 -16.49 -33.26 2.51
C LYS A 633 -16.59 -32.09 1.53
N THR A 634 -17.53 -31.18 1.80
CA THR A 634 -17.60 -29.93 1.05
C THR A 634 -16.35 -29.12 1.34
N LEU A 635 -15.55 -28.84 0.31
CA LEU A 635 -14.37 -28.00 0.41
C LEU A 635 -14.80 -26.54 0.32
N GLU A 636 -14.62 -25.78 1.41
CA GLU A 636 -14.92 -24.35 1.41
C GLU A 636 -13.75 -23.56 0.82
N ILE A 637 -14.00 -22.82 -0.26
CA ILE A 637 -13.03 -21.97 -0.94
C ILE A 637 -13.41 -20.51 -0.70
N LYS A 638 -12.50 -19.76 -0.07
CA LYS A 638 -12.72 -18.36 0.28
C LYS A 638 -12.09 -17.45 -0.76
N ILE A 639 -12.90 -16.71 -1.49
CA ILE A 639 -12.44 -15.70 -2.45
C ILE A 639 -12.68 -14.29 -1.93
N LYS A 640 -11.95 -13.32 -2.49
CA LYS A 640 -12.02 -11.91 -2.09
C LYS A 640 -12.38 -11.04 -3.29
N ARG A 641 -13.16 -9.99 -3.05
CA ARG A 641 -13.36 -8.94 -4.05
C ARG A 641 -12.06 -8.22 -4.33
N GLY A 642 -11.78 -7.98 -5.61
CA GLY A 642 -10.69 -7.13 -6.03
C GLY A 642 -11.12 -5.67 -6.02
N VAL A 643 -10.21 -4.76 -5.66
CA VAL A 643 -10.46 -3.31 -5.68
C VAL A 643 -9.34 -2.61 -6.43
N CYS A 644 -9.71 -1.66 -7.28
CA CYS A 644 -8.82 -0.82 -8.08
C CYS A 644 -8.91 0.64 -7.61
N ARG A 645 -7.75 1.30 -7.49
CA ARG A 645 -7.66 2.76 -7.36
C ARG A 645 -7.48 3.39 -8.74
N LEU A 646 -8.53 4.05 -9.23
CA LEU A 646 -8.56 4.70 -10.54
C LEU A 646 -8.25 6.20 -10.43
N TYR A 647 -7.22 6.64 -11.15
CA TYR A 647 -6.81 8.04 -11.24
C TYR A 647 -7.08 8.57 -12.65
N ILE A 648 -7.69 9.74 -12.78
CA ILE A 648 -8.16 10.29 -14.07
C ILE A 648 -7.79 11.77 -14.19
N ASP A 649 -7.10 12.14 -15.26
CA ASP A 649 -6.89 13.54 -15.69
C ASP A 649 -7.41 13.72 -17.11
N SER A 650 -7.69 14.96 -17.51
CA SER A 650 -8.06 15.30 -18.88
C SER A 650 -7.36 16.54 -19.40
N LEU A 651 -7.35 16.67 -20.73
CA LEU A 651 -6.91 17.88 -21.43
C LEU A 651 -8.03 18.36 -22.36
N PRO A 652 -8.61 19.55 -22.15
CA PRO A 652 -8.44 20.45 -21.00
C PRO A 652 -8.84 19.83 -19.65
N LYS A 653 -8.35 20.45 -18.56
CA LYS A 653 -8.74 20.13 -17.17
C LYS A 653 -10.10 20.74 -16.84
N GLY A 654 -10.73 20.28 -15.76
CA GLY A 654 -12.03 20.77 -15.32
C GLY A 654 -13.21 20.01 -15.93
N ALA A 655 -12.97 18.81 -16.48
CA ALA A 655 -14.02 17.98 -17.04
C ALA A 655 -14.70 17.14 -15.95
N ILE A 656 -16.02 17.04 -16.00
CA ILE A 656 -16.82 16.24 -15.09
C ILE A 656 -16.67 14.76 -15.43
N VAL A 657 -16.36 13.94 -14.43
CA VAL A 657 -16.20 12.49 -14.54
C VAL A 657 -17.41 11.78 -13.95
N HIS A 658 -17.98 10.84 -14.70
CA HIS A 658 -18.95 9.87 -14.22
C HIS A 658 -18.39 8.46 -14.38
N ILE A 659 -18.68 7.61 -13.39
CA ILE A 659 -18.39 6.18 -13.43
C ILE A 659 -19.71 5.43 -13.30
N ASP A 660 -20.02 4.57 -14.26
CA ASP A 660 -21.28 3.82 -14.34
C ASP A 660 -22.51 4.75 -14.21
N GLY A 661 -22.42 5.92 -14.84
CA GLY A 661 -23.46 6.96 -14.81
C GLY A 661 -23.53 7.79 -13.52
N ARG A 662 -22.69 7.52 -12.51
CA ARG A 662 -22.67 8.27 -11.25
C ARG A 662 -21.54 9.29 -11.26
N TYR A 663 -21.82 10.51 -10.79
CA TYR A 663 -20.80 11.56 -10.65
C TYR A 663 -19.69 11.07 -9.72
N ALA A 664 -18.45 11.15 -10.21
CA ALA A 664 -17.25 10.66 -9.53
C ALA A 664 -16.20 11.75 -9.30
N GLY A 665 -16.42 12.97 -9.80
CA GLY A 665 -15.57 14.13 -9.56
C GLY A 665 -15.33 14.98 -10.80
N VAL A 666 -14.31 15.83 -10.72
CA VAL A 666 -13.85 16.71 -11.82
C VAL A 666 -12.35 16.51 -12.02
N THR A 667 -11.90 16.42 -13.27
CA THR A 667 -10.48 16.24 -13.59
C THR A 667 -9.64 17.47 -13.22
N PRO A 668 -8.41 17.29 -12.69
CA PRO A 668 -7.76 16.02 -12.37
C PRO A 668 -8.27 15.39 -11.06
N ILE A 669 -8.57 14.09 -11.12
CA ILE A 669 -8.78 13.19 -9.99
C ILE A 669 -7.48 12.41 -9.76
N ASP A 670 -6.47 13.11 -9.26
CA ASP A 670 -5.12 12.60 -9.01
C ASP A 670 -4.78 12.46 -7.52
N ARG A 671 -5.50 13.16 -6.63
CA ARG A 671 -5.33 13.14 -5.16
C ARG A 671 -6.13 12.03 -4.47
N GLU A 672 -7.45 12.00 -4.70
CA GLU A 672 -8.35 11.00 -4.13
C GLU A 672 -8.81 10.05 -5.24
N PRO A 673 -8.18 8.86 -5.39
CA PRO A 673 -8.55 7.95 -6.46
C PRO A 673 -9.95 7.41 -6.26
N ILE A 674 -10.63 7.19 -7.38
CA ILE A 674 -11.92 6.52 -7.37
C ILE A 674 -11.66 5.05 -7.05
N VAL A 675 -12.14 4.58 -5.90
CA VAL A 675 -12.01 3.18 -5.49
C VAL A 675 -13.17 2.40 -6.06
N LEU A 676 -12.88 1.53 -7.03
CA LEU A 676 -13.85 0.71 -7.73
C LEU A 676 -13.55 -0.77 -7.47
N ASN A 677 -14.55 -1.62 -7.57
CA ASN A 677 -14.29 -3.05 -7.58
C ASN A 677 -13.59 -3.43 -8.90
N TYR A 678 -13.02 -4.64 -8.97
CA TYR A 678 -12.65 -5.19 -10.27
C TYR A 678 -13.91 -5.37 -11.13
N GLY A 679 -13.74 -5.40 -12.46
CA GLY A 679 -14.82 -5.53 -13.42
C GLY A 679 -14.78 -4.46 -14.50
N PHE A 680 -15.81 -4.41 -15.35
CA PHE A 680 -15.97 -3.37 -16.35
C PHE A 680 -16.73 -2.18 -15.77
N HIS A 681 -16.16 -1.00 -15.93
CA HIS A 681 -16.75 0.26 -15.50
C HIS A 681 -16.82 1.23 -16.69
N LEU A 682 -17.99 1.81 -16.93
CA LEU A 682 -18.15 2.86 -17.94
C LEU A 682 -17.60 4.16 -17.37
N VAL A 683 -16.55 4.68 -17.97
CA VAL A 683 -15.98 6.00 -17.65
C VAL A 683 -16.48 7.00 -18.67
N GLU A 684 -17.22 8.00 -18.20
CA GLU A 684 -17.69 9.12 -19.00
C GLU A 684 -17.06 10.42 -18.50
N VAL A 685 -16.34 11.12 -19.37
CA VAL A 685 -15.72 12.41 -19.05
C VAL A 685 -16.27 13.48 -19.98
N ARG A 686 -16.88 14.52 -19.41
CA ARG A 686 -17.63 15.55 -20.14
C ARG A 686 -17.15 16.94 -19.77
N MET A 687 -17.10 17.82 -20.77
CA MET A 687 -16.87 19.25 -20.57
C MET A 687 -17.71 20.03 -21.58
N GLU A 688 -18.23 21.17 -21.16
CA GLU A 688 -19.07 22.01 -22.02
C GLU A 688 -18.34 22.47 -23.28
N GLY A 689 -18.96 22.30 -24.44
CA GLY A 689 -18.37 22.62 -25.74
C GLY A 689 -17.34 21.59 -26.25
N TYR A 690 -17.16 20.48 -25.54
CA TYR A 690 -16.30 19.37 -25.93
C TYR A 690 -17.11 18.08 -26.13
N ARG A 691 -16.63 17.22 -27.04
CA ARG A 691 -17.22 15.90 -27.23
C ARG A 691 -16.98 15.05 -25.98
N PRO A 692 -18.02 14.40 -25.42
CA PRO A 692 -17.84 13.55 -24.25
C PRO A 692 -16.98 12.32 -24.60
N TYR A 693 -16.03 12.00 -23.73
CA TYR A 693 -15.30 10.74 -23.78
C TYR A 693 -16.11 9.66 -23.05
N ARG A 694 -16.25 8.47 -23.66
CA ARG A 694 -16.97 7.32 -23.09
C ARG A 694 -16.19 6.05 -23.40
N GLU A 695 -15.73 5.35 -22.37
CA GLU A 695 -15.01 4.07 -22.53
C GLU A 695 -15.35 3.09 -21.41
N TYR A 696 -15.54 1.81 -21.77
CA TYR A 696 -15.62 0.73 -20.78
C TYR A 696 -14.22 0.27 -20.39
N LEU A 697 -13.79 0.62 -19.17
CA LEU A 697 -12.51 0.20 -18.63
C LEU A 697 -12.63 -1.13 -17.88
N LYS A 698 -11.78 -2.09 -18.22
CA LYS A 698 -11.64 -3.34 -17.44
C LYS A 698 -10.66 -3.15 -16.30
N LEU A 699 -11.17 -3.07 -15.07
CA LEU A 699 -10.37 -2.98 -13.85
C LEU A 699 -10.06 -4.38 -13.32
N ASN A 700 -8.79 -4.79 -13.36
CA ASN A 700 -8.34 -6.11 -12.90
C ASN A 700 -7.00 -6.06 -12.15
N SER A 701 -6.58 -4.86 -11.76
CA SER A 701 -5.33 -4.61 -11.03
C SER A 701 -5.59 -3.62 -9.88
N PRO A 702 -4.73 -3.58 -8.84
CA PRO A 702 -4.97 -2.72 -7.68
C PRO A 702 -4.93 -1.21 -7.98
N LYS A 703 -4.39 -0.81 -9.14
CA LYS A 703 -4.19 0.60 -9.52
C LYS A 703 -4.27 0.76 -11.04
N MET A 704 -5.05 1.74 -11.49
CA MET A 704 -5.15 2.16 -12.89
C MET A 704 -4.97 3.67 -13.01
N ASN A 705 -4.05 4.08 -13.88
CA ASN A 705 -3.66 5.48 -14.06
C ASN A 705 -4.00 5.97 -15.48
N LEU A 706 -4.95 6.90 -15.57
CA LEU A 706 -5.28 7.72 -16.74
C LEU A 706 -4.84 9.16 -16.54
N ILE A 707 -3.57 9.34 -16.15
CA ILE A 707 -2.94 10.63 -15.89
C ILE A 707 -1.64 10.76 -16.70
N GLY A 708 -1.06 11.96 -16.76
CA GLY A 708 0.18 12.20 -17.49
C GLY A 708 0.03 11.93 -19.00
N ASP A 709 0.85 11.05 -19.56
CA ASP A 709 0.79 10.67 -20.98
C ASP A 709 -0.47 9.84 -21.33
N ARG A 710 -1.22 9.37 -20.32
CA ARG A 710 -2.44 8.57 -20.47
C ARG A 710 -3.71 9.33 -20.11
N LYS A 711 -3.61 10.66 -19.95
CA LYS A 711 -4.78 11.50 -19.66
C LYS A 711 -5.75 11.49 -20.84
N ILE A 712 -7.02 11.69 -20.53
CA ILE A 712 -8.09 11.72 -21.53
C ILE A 712 -8.03 13.05 -22.29
N ILE A 713 -7.91 13.00 -23.61
CA ILE A 713 -7.93 14.22 -24.43
C ILE A 713 -9.37 14.46 -24.89
N LEU A 714 -9.93 15.61 -24.52
CA LEU A 714 -11.23 16.06 -24.97
C LEU A 714 -11.06 17.01 -26.15
N TYR A 715 -11.81 16.74 -27.20
CA TYR A 715 -11.80 17.50 -28.44
C TYR A 715 -13.01 18.44 -28.49
N ARG A 716 -12.81 19.69 -28.91
CA ARG A 716 -13.89 20.66 -29.11
C ARG A 716 -14.86 20.10 -30.15
N ASP A 717 -16.16 20.10 -29.87
CA ASP A 717 -17.13 19.48 -30.78
C ASP A 717 -17.56 20.44 -31.90
N TYR A 718 -16.57 20.96 -32.64
CA TYR A 718 -16.80 21.89 -33.75
C TYR A 718 -17.65 21.27 -34.86
N TYR A 719 -17.51 19.96 -35.07
CA TYR A 719 -18.25 19.25 -36.12
C TYR A 719 -19.76 19.27 -35.86
N SER A 720 -20.20 18.85 -34.66
CA SER A 720 -21.62 18.90 -34.27
C SER A 720 -22.17 20.34 -34.30
N LYS A 721 -21.34 21.33 -33.94
CA LYS A 721 -21.72 22.75 -34.04
C LYS A 721 -21.88 23.22 -35.48
N ALA A 722 -21.03 22.74 -36.39
CA ALA A 722 -21.12 23.03 -37.81
C ALA A 722 -22.37 22.38 -38.43
N GLU A 723 -22.72 21.15 -38.08
CA GLU A 723 -23.96 20.50 -38.50
C GLU A 723 -25.19 21.32 -38.06
N ALA A 724 -25.23 21.78 -36.80
CA ALA A 724 -26.32 22.61 -36.31
C ALA A 724 -26.46 23.94 -37.11
N TYR A 725 -25.35 24.60 -37.44
CA TYR A 725 -25.38 25.79 -38.29
C TYR A 725 -25.82 25.50 -39.73
N TYR A 726 -25.54 24.30 -40.23
CA TYR A 726 -25.94 23.89 -41.57
C TYR A 726 -27.46 23.69 -41.65
N GLU A 727 -28.05 23.03 -40.64
CA GLU A 727 -29.51 22.89 -40.50
C GLU A 727 -30.22 24.25 -40.37
N GLU A 728 -29.56 25.24 -39.77
CA GLU A 728 -30.05 26.62 -39.68
C GLU A 728 -29.82 27.45 -40.96
N GLY A 729 -29.21 26.87 -42.01
CA GLY A 729 -28.90 27.54 -43.28
C GLY A 729 -27.75 28.57 -43.19
N LYS A 730 -26.96 28.58 -42.12
CA LYS A 730 -25.90 29.56 -41.85
C LYS A 730 -24.55 29.15 -42.45
N ILE A 731 -24.50 28.97 -43.77
CA ILE A 731 -23.39 28.33 -44.50
C ILE A 731 -22.00 28.93 -44.19
N ASP A 732 -21.88 30.26 -44.08
CA ASP A 732 -20.58 30.89 -43.77
C ASP A 732 -20.05 30.51 -42.38
N LEU A 733 -20.96 30.40 -41.38
CA LEU A 733 -20.59 29.95 -40.03
C LEU A 733 -20.21 28.47 -39.99
N VAL A 734 -20.79 27.64 -40.87
CA VAL A 734 -20.42 26.23 -41.02
C VAL A 734 -18.98 26.14 -41.49
N ILE A 735 -18.64 26.84 -42.59
CA ILE A 735 -17.29 26.86 -43.17
C ILE A 735 -16.27 27.36 -42.13
N ASP A 736 -16.55 28.47 -41.46
CA ASP A 736 -15.67 29.04 -40.43
C ASP A 736 -15.47 28.12 -39.23
N THR A 737 -16.49 27.34 -38.88
CA THR A 737 -16.42 26.40 -37.76
C THR A 737 -15.64 25.14 -38.15
N LEU A 738 -15.85 24.59 -39.35
CA LEU A 738 -15.11 23.44 -39.85
C LEU A 738 -13.62 23.75 -40.07
N LYS A 739 -13.29 24.95 -40.55
CA LYS A 739 -11.89 25.41 -40.71
C LYS A 739 -11.10 25.49 -39.39
N LYS A 740 -11.78 25.51 -38.23
CA LYS A 740 -11.12 25.47 -36.90
C LYS A 740 -10.63 24.06 -36.53
N ILE A 741 -11.08 23.02 -37.23
CA ILE A 741 -10.68 21.63 -37.01
C ILE A 741 -9.31 21.43 -37.65
N LYS A 742 -8.29 21.16 -36.83
CA LYS A 742 -6.89 20.97 -37.24
C LYS A 742 -6.58 19.51 -37.59
N PRO A 743 -5.48 19.22 -38.31
CA PRO A 743 -5.10 17.85 -38.72
C PRO A 743 -4.97 16.81 -37.59
N ASP A 744 -4.64 17.24 -36.38
CA ASP A 744 -4.51 16.41 -35.18
C ASP A 744 -5.85 16.09 -34.50
N HIS A 745 -6.96 16.64 -35.01
CA HIS A 745 -8.31 16.42 -34.49
C HIS A 745 -8.95 15.15 -35.09
N PRO A 746 -9.67 14.33 -34.32
CA PRO A 746 -10.27 13.08 -34.82
C PRO A 746 -11.28 13.27 -35.95
N ASP A 747 -11.92 14.45 -36.03
CA ASP A 747 -12.89 14.76 -37.09
C ASP A 747 -12.29 15.49 -38.30
N TYR A 748 -10.97 15.67 -38.38
CA TYR A 748 -10.37 16.47 -39.44
C TYR A 748 -10.76 16.00 -40.85
N LEU A 749 -10.70 14.69 -41.11
CA LEU A 749 -11.10 14.13 -42.40
C LEU A 749 -12.59 14.35 -42.68
N LYS A 750 -13.46 14.18 -41.67
CA LYS A 750 -14.89 14.49 -41.82
C LYS A 750 -15.11 15.96 -42.14
N ALA A 751 -14.36 16.85 -41.50
CA ALA A 751 -14.44 18.29 -41.74
C ALA A 751 -14.02 18.67 -43.16
N LEU A 752 -12.93 18.06 -43.68
CA LEU A 752 -12.50 18.27 -45.06
C LEU A 752 -13.54 17.79 -46.07
N TYR A 753 -14.12 16.61 -45.85
CA TYR A 753 -15.18 16.09 -46.70
C TYR A 753 -16.40 17.03 -46.70
N PHE A 754 -16.82 17.49 -45.52
CA PHE A 754 -17.98 18.36 -45.40
C PHE A 754 -17.72 19.75 -46.01
N LEU A 755 -16.50 20.30 -45.86
CA LEU A 755 -16.08 21.51 -46.57
C LEU A 755 -16.13 21.31 -48.09
N GLY A 756 -15.60 20.20 -48.61
CA GLY A 756 -15.67 19.87 -50.04
C GLY A 756 -17.11 19.83 -50.56
N TYR A 757 -18.01 19.21 -49.78
CA TYR A 757 -19.45 19.14 -50.08
C TYR A 757 -20.11 20.53 -50.10
N ILE A 758 -19.84 21.38 -49.10
CA ILE A 758 -20.41 22.71 -49.01
C ILE A 758 -19.94 23.61 -50.16
N TYR A 759 -18.65 23.58 -50.48
CA TYR A 759 -18.14 24.38 -51.61
C TYR A 759 -18.72 23.91 -52.95
N LEU A 760 -18.96 22.61 -53.11
CA LEU A 760 -19.59 22.06 -54.32
C LEU A 760 -21.06 22.48 -54.46
N ASN A 761 -21.87 22.24 -53.44
CA ASN A 761 -23.33 22.29 -53.54
C ASN A 761 -23.90 23.66 -53.14
N ASP A 762 -23.37 24.27 -52.07
CA ASP A 762 -23.94 25.49 -51.50
C ASP A 762 -23.27 26.76 -52.04
N LYS A 763 -21.93 26.77 -52.15
CA LYS A 763 -21.18 27.94 -52.67
C LYS A 763 -20.92 27.90 -54.18
N LYS A 764 -21.04 26.72 -54.81
CA LYS A 764 -20.73 26.48 -56.23
C LYS A 764 -19.30 26.91 -56.63
N ASP A 765 -18.35 26.75 -55.71
CA ASP A 765 -16.90 26.95 -55.93
C ASP A 765 -16.23 25.58 -56.11
N PHE A 766 -16.16 25.15 -57.37
CA PHE A 766 -15.62 23.85 -57.73
C PHE A 766 -14.12 23.72 -57.45
N THR A 767 -13.37 24.82 -57.54
CA THR A 767 -11.91 24.82 -57.30
C THR A 767 -11.62 24.55 -55.83
N ALA A 768 -12.27 25.30 -54.93
CA ALA A 768 -12.13 25.08 -53.49
C ALA A 768 -12.63 23.69 -53.07
N SER A 769 -13.73 23.22 -53.66
CA SER A 769 -14.26 21.87 -53.42
C SER A 769 -13.25 20.78 -53.77
N ILE A 770 -12.65 20.83 -54.96
CA ILE A 770 -11.62 19.88 -55.40
C ILE A 770 -10.41 19.90 -54.45
N GLU A 771 -9.98 21.08 -54.00
CA GLU A 771 -8.85 21.20 -53.07
C GLU A 771 -9.11 20.46 -51.74
N TYR A 772 -10.30 20.62 -51.16
CA TYR A 772 -10.67 19.95 -49.91
C TYR A 772 -10.84 18.44 -50.10
N TYR A 773 -11.41 17.97 -51.21
CA TYR A 773 -11.50 16.54 -51.50
C TYR A 773 -10.13 15.90 -51.76
N ILE A 774 -9.21 16.59 -52.44
CA ILE A 774 -7.82 16.12 -52.58
C ILE A 774 -7.15 16.00 -51.21
N LYS A 775 -7.36 16.97 -50.31
CA LYS A 775 -6.85 16.92 -48.93
C LYS A 775 -7.46 15.78 -48.11
N TYR A 776 -8.71 15.40 -48.38
CA TYR A 776 -9.38 14.29 -47.72
C TYR A 776 -8.88 12.90 -48.21
N LEU A 777 -8.51 12.79 -49.49
CA LEU A 777 -8.04 11.54 -50.11
C LEU A 777 -6.55 11.26 -49.86
N LYS A 778 -5.79 12.25 -49.41
CA LYS A 778 -4.39 12.13 -48.99
C LYS A 778 -4.30 11.78 -47.51
#